data_AF-A0ABD2WBB1-F1
#
_entry.id   AF-A0ABD2WBB1-F1
#
_cell.length_a   1.000
_cell.length_b   1.000
_cell.length_c   1.000
_cell.angle_alpha   90.00
_cell.angle_beta   90.00
_cell.angle_gamma   90.00
#
_symmetry.space_group_name_H-M   'P 1'
#
loop_
_entity.id
_entity.type
_entity.pdbx_description
1 polymer ?
#
loop_
_entity_poly.entity_id
_entity_poly.type
_entity_poly.pdbx_seq_one_letter_code
_entity_poly.pdbx_strand_id
1 'polypeptide(L)'
;MDNYYDVDDDQLMGLFFTKEMADNVLLYEKTVQIVGIVTSVERKRESKPITKITLSNHLNEHIYVVIWCENILEQYKDMLVPNKVLHMDGLFARNRSQYNKGNYGHDYTVMSNTIIRVLRDQFIPRASDSQEEVHRIDSFIDCINYEKMCVEVEGYIKMPIQKTNTKSGATINQGCLSDCMKYKLEIRMPTIYPMDEFTIGSHVKVTGRVVLDPYFLLEVDHKDHIILLSKSKEDKKSYQDLLKGKLNPVHSTVMIEEGDTPSRRSRLRYFSTTVRGRFIARFILEHILEKQQSDEEFSGRSEDDVEQGTGEAESVEIGQLRKWAVENHINQVALDGLLNILNKRLLPQLPSSSKTFLKTLSSKYVIECMKGSDDCEGEFTYMSILEGLEVCLNHNLHKNNIIELDFNIDGAKTKKCSPKSLWPILCKVLYKPYPYAYKPFPVAVFYGKGKPKDVLEYLKKFVVEINSLQKNGAIINEKHYRIQIRSFICDIPAKAFIKCTRGHTSFNGCEKCDVIASKNDLHTTVYLDVGKKRTGLDFINYKDPNHHNGVSPLISIDPPIDLADQFVIDPLHMLYLGVNARILDELLSNGSKSPVKIGPAQKKELSRRSTIIKKDIPEEFSRKMPSTNECNDWKATEHRFFLLYCSPLILKDIVSDSVLDNFLFLHAACRILSSHNALRYSRIARNYLTQFVEQSKTIYSSSFVTLNVHYLNHLVDDVENMQSNINDISAFPFENELGKIKKILRSPHRTLAQYCRRLHEERETLDLKAKLPDELVIVKEHKTNGLVSLWFQQQFLSVKHPNNTVMLDNGSVVKIIKMFKQENSIFLTVVTYKSKSSAFKHPCDSSFLDIYEILDQVTLSTKRNVPLSSVKSKMVKMSISLDEVVDKKSLVVPLLH
;
A
#
# COMPACT_ATOMS: atom_id res chain seq x y z
N MET A 1 -20.63 48.49 -24.05
CA MET A 1 -20.52 47.76 -22.76
C MET A 1 -19.12 47.12 -22.73
N ASP A 2 -18.01 47.83 -22.76
CA ASP A 2 -17.55 49.00 -21.98
C ASP A 2 -17.45 48.72 -20.47
N ASN A 3 -16.20 48.79 -20.00
CA ASN A 3 -15.65 48.69 -18.63
C ASN A 3 -15.24 47.30 -18.11
N TYR A 4 -14.02 46.88 -18.46
CA TYR A 4 -13.20 45.91 -17.69
C TYR A 4 -11.73 46.34 -17.58
N TYR A 5 -11.45 47.65 -17.61
CA TYR A 5 -10.09 48.20 -17.42
C TYR A 5 -9.80 48.61 -15.96
N ASP A 6 -10.70 48.34 -15.01
CA ASP A 6 -10.62 48.79 -13.61
C ASP A 6 -10.66 47.64 -12.60
N VAL A 7 -10.02 46.51 -12.92
CA VAL A 7 -9.74 45.46 -11.92
C VAL A 7 -8.42 45.81 -11.25
N ASP A 8 -8.47 46.15 -9.97
CA ASP A 8 -7.28 46.43 -9.14
C ASP A 8 -6.30 45.23 -9.14
N ASP A 9 -5.00 45.52 -9.01
CA ASP A 9 -3.92 44.53 -9.12
C ASP A 9 -4.14 43.39 -8.14
N ASP A 10 -4.55 43.70 -6.91
CA ASP A 10 -4.84 42.72 -5.85
C ASP A 10 -6.05 41.83 -6.17
N GLN A 11 -7.07 42.39 -6.85
CA GLN A 11 -8.22 41.60 -7.31
C GLN A 11 -7.84 40.69 -8.47
N LEU A 12 -6.97 41.17 -9.38
CA LEU A 12 -6.45 40.38 -10.50
C LEU A 12 -5.60 39.20 -10.00
N MET A 13 -4.80 39.41 -8.96
CA MET A 13 -3.98 38.35 -8.34
C MET A 13 -4.82 37.18 -7.83
N GLY A 14 -5.99 37.48 -7.22
CA GLY A 14 -6.92 36.47 -6.74
C GLY A 14 -7.70 35.72 -7.84
N LEU A 15 -7.64 36.20 -9.10
CA LEU A 15 -8.30 35.56 -10.24
C LEU A 15 -7.36 34.63 -11.03
N PHE A 16 -6.04 34.79 -10.89
CA PHE A 16 -5.09 33.92 -11.58
C PHE A 16 -5.24 32.45 -11.19
N PHE A 17 -5.01 31.57 -12.16
CA PHE A 17 -5.03 30.14 -11.87
C PHE A 17 -4.01 29.79 -10.78
N THR A 18 -4.40 28.90 -9.87
CA THR A 18 -3.52 28.36 -8.84
C THR A 18 -3.26 26.88 -9.09
N LYS A 19 -2.22 26.35 -8.46
CA LYS A 19 -1.91 24.92 -8.48
C LYS A 19 -3.08 24.05 -8.00
N GLU A 20 -3.74 24.49 -6.93
CA GLU A 20 -4.94 23.83 -6.41
C GLU A 20 -6.10 23.84 -7.42
N MET A 21 -6.30 24.93 -8.17
CA MET A 21 -7.32 24.99 -9.22
C MET A 21 -6.98 24.00 -10.36
N ALA A 22 -5.73 23.97 -10.80
CA ALA A 22 -5.30 23.09 -11.89
C ALA A 22 -5.31 21.59 -11.51
N ASP A 23 -5.01 21.25 -10.25
CA ASP A 23 -5.03 19.87 -9.74
C ASP A 23 -6.45 19.33 -9.47
N ASN A 24 -7.44 20.23 -9.31
CA ASN A 24 -8.85 19.87 -9.08
C ASN A 24 -9.71 19.79 -10.35
N VAL A 25 -9.18 20.17 -11.52
CA VAL A 25 -9.89 20.03 -12.80
C VAL A 25 -10.06 18.55 -13.16
N LEU A 26 -11.28 18.13 -13.47
CA LEU A 26 -11.54 16.75 -13.89
C LEU A 26 -11.16 16.55 -15.36
N LEU A 27 -10.53 15.41 -15.67
CA LEU A 27 -10.22 15.04 -17.03
C LEU A 27 -11.52 14.99 -17.89
N TYR A 28 -11.51 15.62 -19.06
CA TYR A 28 -12.65 15.79 -19.98
C TYR A 28 -13.71 16.82 -19.56
N GLU A 29 -13.42 17.66 -18.59
CA GLU A 29 -14.27 18.82 -18.26
C GLU A 29 -14.27 19.84 -19.40
N LYS A 30 -15.47 20.30 -19.82
CA LYS A 30 -15.69 21.17 -21.02
C LYS A 30 -15.99 22.63 -20.66
N THR A 31 -15.90 22.99 -19.39
CA THR A 31 -16.33 24.29 -18.85
C THR A 31 -15.24 24.92 -17.98
N VAL A 32 -13.98 24.59 -18.25
CA VAL A 32 -12.86 25.08 -17.43
C VAL A 32 -12.63 26.57 -17.69
N GLN A 33 -12.50 27.33 -16.61
CA GLN A 33 -12.25 28.76 -16.65
C GLN A 33 -10.84 29.06 -16.15
N ILE A 34 -10.07 29.84 -16.91
CA ILE A 34 -8.67 30.12 -16.62
C ILE A 34 -8.39 31.62 -16.84
N VAL A 35 -7.73 32.24 -15.86
CA VAL A 35 -7.14 33.58 -16.02
C VAL A 35 -5.63 33.45 -15.88
N GLY A 36 -4.87 34.00 -16.83
CA GLY A 36 -3.41 33.90 -16.85
C GLY A 36 -2.75 34.94 -17.75
N ILE A 37 -1.47 35.20 -17.51
CA ILE A 37 -0.64 36.11 -18.31
C ILE A 37 -0.09 35.32 -19.50
N VAL A 38 -0.24 35.81 -20.71
CA VAL A 38 0.38 35.18 -21.89
C VAL A 38 1.88 35.42 -21.85
N THR A 39 2.67 34.35 -21.72
CA THR A 39 4.13 34.44 -21.72
C THR A 39 4.75 34.04 -23.06
N SER A 40 4.15 33.08 -23.76
CA SER A 40 4.59 32.70 -25.11
C SER A 40 3.43 32.18 -25.97
N VAL A 41 3.54 32.40 -27.27
CA VAL A 41 2.64 31.84 -28.28
C VAL A 41 3.48 31.19 -29.37
N GLU A 42 3.37 29.88 -29.49
CA GLU A 42 4.16 29.06 -30.41
C GLU A 42 3.24 28.42 -31.47
N ARG A 43 3.49 28.70 -32.74
CA ARG A 43 2.79 28.04 -33.87
C ARG A 43 3.65 26.91 -34.40
N LYS A 44 3.16 25.68 -34.33
CA LYS A 44 3.83 24.51 -34.92
C LYS A 44 3.17 24.15 -36.26
N ARG A 45 3.98 24.01 -37.31
CA ARG A 45 3.55 23.58 -38.65
C ARG A 45 3.78 22.07 -38.79
N GLU A 46 2.74 21.28 -38.52
CA GLU A 46 2.64 19.87 -38.94
C GLU A 46 1.37 19.69 -39.78
N SER A 47 1.00 18.46 -40.16
CA SER A 47 -0.14 18.14 -41.07
C SER A 47 -1.50 18.76 -40.69
N LYS A 48 -1.64 19.30 -39.46
CA LYS A 48 -2.68 20.26 -39.05
C LYS A 48 -2.04 21.41 -38.27
N PRO A 49 -2.42 22.69 -38.51
CA PRO A 49 -1.87 23.84 -37.79
C PRO A 49 -2.32 23.84 -36.33
N ILE A 50 -1.35 23.87 -35.41
CA ILE A 50 -1.59 23.92 -33.96
C ILE A 50 -0.88 25.13 -33.38
N THR A 51 -1.61 25.94 -32.61
CA THR A 51 -1.03 27.04 -31.83
C THR A 51 -1.08 26.70 -30.35
N LYS A 52 0.08 26.78 -29.69
CA LYS A 52 0.24 26.57 -28.26
C LYS A 52 0.44 27.93 -27.59
N ILE A 53 -0.29 28.17 -26.52
CA ILE A 53 -0.22 29.38 -25.70
C ILE A 53 0.25 28.95 -24.32
N THR A 54 1.27 29.61 -23.79
CA THR A 54 1.71 29.46 -22.41
C THR A 54 1.10 30.58 -21.59
N LEU A 55 0.34 30.20 -20.56
CA LEU A 55 -0.19 31.14 -19.57
C LEU A 55 0.57 30.94 -18.26
N SER A 56 1.00 32.03 -17.64
CA SER A 56 1.57 32.04 -16.30
C SER A 56 0.65 32.69 -15.27
N ASN A 57 0.78 32.28 -14.01
CA ASN A 57 0.28 33.04 -12.88
C ASN A 57 1.36 33.97 -12.33
N HIS A 58 1.03 34.72 -11.28
CA HIS A 58 1.95 35.64 -10.61
C HIS A 58 3.09 34.95 -9.85
N LEU A 59 2.96 33.66 -9.56
CA LEU A 59 3.99 32.80 -8.96
C LEU A 59 4.88 32.13 -10.02
N ASN A 60 4.78 32.56 -11.29
CA ASN A 60 5.51 32.02 -12.44
C ASN A 60 5.29 30.51 -12.69
N GLU A 61 4.16 29.97 -12.25
CA GLU A 61 3.73 28.62 -12.63
C GLU A 61 3.10 28.68 -14.02
N HIS A 62 3.25 27.64 -14.84
CA HIS A 62 2.83 27.65 -16.24
C HIS A 62 1.82 26.54 -16.57
N ILE A 63 0.78 26.91 -17.31
CA ILE A 63 -0.15 26.00 -17.98
C ILE A 63 -0.10 26.22 -19.48
N TYR A 64 -0.53 25.21 -20.24
CA TYR A 64 -0.56 25.27 -21.69
C TYR A 64 -1.97 25.13 -22.24
N VAL A 65 -2.33 26.05 -23.12
CA VAL A 65 -3.59 26.07 -23.85
C VAL A 65 -3.30 25.84 -25.34
N VAL A 66 -4.06 24.96 -25.99
CA VAL A 66 -3.85 24.56 -27.38
C VAL A 66 -5.06 24.91 -28.24
N ILE A 67 -4.81 25.51 -29.41
CA ILE A 67 -5.81 25.84 -30.42
C ILE A 67 -5.56 24.99 -31.67
N TRP A 68 -6.57 24.23 -32.08
CA TRP A 68 -6.49 23.28 -33.21
C TRP A 68 -7.19 23.78 -34.49
N CYS A 69 -7.88 24.93 -34.44
CA CYS A 69 -8.67 25.47 -35.53
C CYS A 69 -8.17 26.85 -35.94
N GLU A 70 -7.76 27.03 -37.20
CA GLU A 70 -7.25 28.31 -37.70
C GLU A 70 -8.30 29.42 -37.69
N ASN A 71 -9.59 29.09 -37.89
CA ASN A 71 -10.66 30.09 -37.85
C ASN A 71 -10.80 30.71 -36.45
N ILE A 72 -10.63 29.90 -35.39
CA ILE A 72 -10.64 30.37 -33.99
C ILE A 72 -9.39 31.20 -33.71
N LEU A 73 -8.23 30.78 -34.24
CA LEU A 73 -6.99 31.53 -34.09
C LEU A 73 -7.08 32.92 -34.74
N GLU A 74 -7.63 33.00 -35.96
CA GLU A 74 -7.79 34.25 -36.69
C GLU A 74 -8.78 35.19 -35.98
N GLN A 75 -9.81 34.65 -35.33
CA GLN A 75 -10.78 35.40 -34.54
C GLN A 75 -10.14 36.09 -33.32
N TYR A 76 -9.13 35.48 -32.68
CA TYR A 76 -8.56 35.96 -31.42
C TYR A 76 -7.10 36.41 -31.53
N LYS A 77 -6.53 36.49 -32.75
CA LYS A 77 -5.09 36.74 -32.98
C LYS A 77 -4.55 38.00 -32.29
N ASP A 78 -5.35 39.08 -32.22
CA ASP A 78 -4.93 40.37 -31.64
C ASP A 78 -4.96 40.36 -30.09
N MET A 79 -5.63 39.36 -29.51
CA MET A 79 -5.71 39.13 -28.06
C MET A 79 -4.61 38.18 -27.58
N LEU A 80 -4.17 37.26 -28.44
CA LEU A 80 -3.17 36.22 -28.13
C LEU A 80 -1.74 36.72 -28.33
N VAL A 81 -1.36 37.78 -27.61
CA VAL A 81 0.00 38.35 -27.63
C VAL A 81 0.60 38.34 -26.21
N PRO A 82 1.93 38.23 -26.07
CA PRO A 82 2.58 38.23 -24.76
C PRO A 82 2.26 39.46 -23.91
N ASN A 83 2.34 39.30 -22.60
CA ASN A 83 2.11 40.31 -21.55
C ASN A 83 0.67 40.80 -21.39
N LYS A 84 -0.29 40.19 -22.10
CA LYS A 84 -1.73 40.38 -21.85
C LYS A 84 -2.24 39.40 -20.80
N VAL A 85 -3.17 39.87 -19.97
CA VAL A 85 -3.90 39.02 -19.03
C VAL A 85 -5.19 38.58 -19.70
N LEU A 86 -5.30 37.29 -19.94
CA LEU A 86 -6.45 36.69 -20.60
C LEU A 86 -7.33 35.96 -19.61
N HIS A 87 -8.64 36.11 -19.81
CA HIS A 87 -9.65 35.28 -19.22
C HIS A 87 -10.27 34.39 -20.29
N MET A 88 -10.11 33.09 -20.15
CA MET A 88 -10.62 32.06 -21.04
C MET A 88 -11.68 31.23 -20.32
N ASP A 89 -12.92 31.32 -20.79
CA ASP A 89 -14.06 30.61 -20.22
C ASP A 89 -14.59 29.56 -21.20
N GLY A 90 -14.79 28.32 -20.74
CA GLY A 90 -15.22 27.19 -21.56
C GLY A 90 -14.10 26.39 -22.22
N LEU A 91 -12.93 26.27 -21.57
CA LEU A 91 -11.83 25.41 -22.03
C LEU A 91 -12.13 23.92 -21.78
N PHE A 92 -11.61 23.07 -22.67
CA PHE A 92 -11.71 21.61 -22.55
C PHE A 92 -10.41 21.01 -22.00
N ALA A 93 -10.47 20.38 -20.83
CA ALA A 93 -9.35 19.67 -20.22
C ALA A 93 -9.21 18.24 -20.80
N ARG A 94 -8.03 17.88 -21.27
CA ARG A 94 -7.77 16.54 -21.85
C ARG A 94 -6.45 15.95 -21.39
N ASN A 95 -6.24 14.68 -21.74
CA ASN A 95 -5.01 13.96 -21.41
C ASN A 95 -3.80 14.68 -22.00
N ARG A 96 -2.74 14.75 -21.19
CA ARG A 96 -1.46 15.36 -21.54
C ARG A 96 -0.90 14.72 -22.80
N SER A 97 -0.70 15.52 -23.83
CA SER A 97 -0.03 15.07 -25.06
C SER A 97 1.48 14.91 -24.84
N GLN A 98 2.15 14.07 -25.64
CA GLN A 98 3.61 13.87 -25.59
C GLN A 98 4.42 15.16 -25.88
N TYR A 99 3.74 16.25 -26.22
CA TYR A 99 4.33 17.50 -26.70
C TYR A 99 4.38 18.62 -25.64
N ASN A 100 4.07 18.34 -24.36
CA ASN A 100 4.00 19.35 -23.30
C ASN A 100 4.76 19.02 -21.99
N LYS A 101 5.74 19.86 -21.62
CA LYS A 101 6.54 19.81 -20.37
C LYS A 101 6.05 20.77 -19.27
N GLY A 102 4.74 20.93 -19.12
CA GLY A 102 4.15 21.89 -18.17
C GLY A 102 4.20 21.38 -16.74
N ASN A 103 3.96 22.26 -15.77
CA ASN A 103 3.96 21.92 -14.34
C ASN A 103 2.73 21.10 -13.90
N TYR A 104 1.74 20.91 -14.79
CA TYR A 104 0.42 20.34 -14.49
C TYR A 104 0.05 19.10 -15.32
N GLY A 105 -0.90 18.30 -14.82
CA GLY A 105 -1.27 16.98 -15.36
C GLY A 105 -2.16 16.97 -16.61
N HIS A 106 -2.64 18.11 -17.09
CA HIS A 106 -3.64 18.23 -18.17
C HIS A 106 -3.24 19.25 -19.24
N ASP A 107 -3.69 19.03 -20.49
CA ASP A 107 -3.64 20.03 -21.56
C ASP A 107 -5.03 20.68 -21.69
N TYR A 108 -5.08 22.00 -21.86
CA TYR A 108 -6.34 22.73 -22.13
C TYR A 108 -6.51 23.00 -23.61
N THR A 109 -7.72 22.82 -24.14
CA THR A 109 -8.03 23.06 -25.56
C THR A 109 -9.14 24.10 -25.71
N VAL A 110 -8.93 25.07 -26.60
CA VAL A 110 -9.96 26.03 -26.99
C VAL A 110 -10.96 25.33 -27.92
N MET A 111 -12.23 25.40 -27.54
CA MET A 111 -13.37 24.85 -28.27
C MET A 111 -14.14 25.98 -28.97
N SER A 112 -15.07 25.64 -29.87
CA SER A 112 -15.87 26.65 -30.61
C SER A 112 -16.75 27.51 -29.70
N ASN A 113 -17.08 27.04 -28.50
CA ASN A 113 -17.85 27.76 -27.49
C ASN A 113 -16.99 28.46 -26.41
N THR A 114 -15.65 28.40 -26.51
CA THR A 114 -14.76 29.09 -25.57
C THR A 114 -14.78 30.59 -25.84
N ILE A 115 -15.01 31.37 -24.79
CA ILE A 115 -15.00 32.83 -24.82
C ILE A 115 -13.65 33.32 -24.27
N ILE A 116 -12.91 34.08 -25.07
CA ILE A 116 -11.63 34.68 -24.67
C ILE A 116 -11.82 36.19 -24.51
N ARG A 117 -11.39 36.74 -23.36
CA ARG A 117 -11.45 38.18 -23.05
C ARG A 117 -10.09 38.66 -22.56
N VAL A 118 -9.67 39.85 -22.98
CA VAL A 118 -8.52 40.54 -22.38
C VAL A 118 -9.00 41.25 -21.13
N LEU A 119 -8.43 40.91 -19.97
CA LEU A 119 -8.67 41.64 -18.72
C LEU A 119 -7.66 42.78 -18.53
N ARG A 120 -6.45 42.66 -19.11
CA ARG A 120 -5.43 43.71 -19.05
C ARG A 120 -4.46 43.62 -20.21
N ASP A 121 -4.05 44.77 -20.75
CA ASP A 121 -3.12 44.83 -21.89
C ASP A 121 -1.63 44.76 -21.52
N GLN A 122 -1.26 45.13 -20.28
CA GLN A 122 0.12 45.06 -19.77
C GLN A 122 0.12 44.73 -18.26
N PHE A 123 0.91 43.74 -17.84
CA PHE A 123 1.08 43.35 -16.43
C PHE A 123 2.55 43.02 -16.13
N ILE A 124 3.13 43.66 -15.10
CA ILE A 124 4.52 43.45 -14.64
C ILE A 124 4.48 43.09 -13.15
N PRO A 125 4.88 41.87 -12.74
CA PRO A 125 4.87 41.49 -11.32
C PRO A 125 5.89 42.30 -10.49
N ARG A 126 5.49 42.82 -9.32
CA ARG A 126 6.40 43.47 -8.36
C ARG A 126 7.04 42.43 -7.43
N ALA A 127 8.34 42.57 -7.15
CA ALA A 127 9.05 41.81 -6.13
C ALA A 127 8.76 42.41 -4.73
N SER A 128 8.61 41.57 -3.70
CA SER A 128 8.26 41.99 -2.33
C SER A 128 9.41 41.73 -1.35
N ASP A 129 9.74 42.75 -0.54
CA ASP A 129 10.67 42.73 0.60
C ASP A 129 10.09 41.96 1.82
N SER A 130 10.85 41.07 2.48
CA SER A 130 11.32 41.20 3.89
C SER A 130 11.71 39.90 4.66
N GLN A 131 12.73 40.07 5.52
CA GLN A 131 13.29 39.31 6.67
C GLN A 131 14.23 38.09 6.44
N GLU A 132 15.44 38.20 7.02
CA GLU A 132 16.67 37.45 6.70
C GLU A 132 17.12 36.50 7.83
N GLU A 133 17.44 35.23 7.50
CA GLU A 133 18.23 34.30 8.35
C GLU A 133 19.39 33.66 7.54
N VAL A 134 20.56 33.48 8.17
CA VAL A 134 21.87 33.30 7.50
C VAL A 134 22.45 31.88 7.69
N HIS A 135 22.91 31.21 6.61
CA HIS A 135 23.50 29.85 6.66
C HIS A 135 24.78 29.68 5.76
N ARG A 136 25.56 28.59 5.94
CA ARG A 136 26.92 28.38 5.34
C ARG A 136 26.94 27.50 4.07
N ILE A 137 28.07 27.42 3.34
CA ILE A 137 28.28 26.50 2.17
C ILE A 137 28.37 25.02 2.58
N ASP A 138 28.89 24.69 3.76
CA ASP A 138 28.89 23.31 4.29
C ASP A 138 27.47 22.80 4.61
N SER A 139 26.50 23.72 4.79
CA SER A 139 25.07 23.42 4.87
C SER A 139 24.36 23.23 3.51
N PHE A 140 25.07 23.32 2.37
CA PHE A 140 24.47 23.13 1.04
C PHE A 140 23.94 21.69 0.81
N ILE A 141 24.41 20.70 1.60
CA ILE A 141 23.90 19.32 1.56
C ILE A 141 22.51 19.19 2.21
N ASP A 142 22.13 20.12 3.09
CA ASP A 142 20.78 20.13 3.67
C ASP A 142 19.75 20.78 2.73
N CYS A 143 20.20 21.37 1.61
CA CYS A 143 19.34 22.02 0.61
C CYS A 143 18.72 21.07 -0.43
N ILE A 144 18.76 19.75 -0.21
CA ILE A 144 18.20 18.72 -1.13
C ILE A 144 16.69 18.93 -1.41
N ASN A 145 15.97 19.71 -0.60
CA ASN A 145 14.55 20.03 -0.78
C ASN A 145 14.26 21.29 -1.63
N TYR A 146 15.27 21.99 -2.16
CA TYR A 146 15.12 23.34 -2.74
C TYR A 146 15.58 23.45 -4.21
N GLU A 147 15.29 22.43 -5.03
CA GLU A 147 15.49 22.51 -6.48
C GLU A 147 14.67 23.69 -7.06
N LYS A 148 15.33 24.62 -7.77
CA LYS A 148 14.79 25.88 -8.36
C LYS A 148 14.70 27.12 -7.45
N MET A 149 15.24 27.12 -6.23
CA MET A 149 15.39 28.37 -5.48
C MET A 149 16.58 29.20 -5.95
N CYS A 150 16.43 30.52 -5.91
CA CYS A 150 17.51 31.48 -6.11
C CYS A 150 18.30 31.58 -4.80
N VAL A 151 19.62 31.45 -4.87
CA VAL A 151 20.52 31.49 -3.73
C VAL A 151 21.70 32.39 -4.05
N GLU A 152 22.20 33.10 -3.04
CA GLU A 152 23.41 33.91 -3.16
C GLU A 152 24.59 33.20 -2.50
N VAL A 153 25.68 32.96 -3.24
CA VAL A 153 26.83 32.17 -2.79
C VAL A 153 28.13 32.96 -2.93
N GLU A 154 28.84 33.15 -1.82
CA GLU A 154 30.15 33.82 -1.78
C GLU A 154 31.32 32.83 -1.83
N GLY A 155 32.33 33.09 -2.65
CA GLY A 155 33.52 32.25 -2.75
C GLY A 155 34.57 32.74 -3.76
N TYR A 156 35.63 31.96 -3.96
CA TYR A 156 36.73 32.33 -4.85
C TYR A 156 36.64 31.63 -6.20
N ILE A 157 36.90 32.36 -7.29
CA ILE A 157 36.94 31.80 -8.64
C ILE A 157 38.14 30.85 -8.76
N LYS A 158 37.84 29.56 -8.87
CA LYS A 158 38.83 28.49 -9.04
C LYS A 158 39.09 28.14 -10.50
N MET A 159 38.03 28.20 -11.32
CA MET A 159 38.14 28.14 -12.77
C MET A 159 37.46 29.37 -13.38
N PRO A 160 38.13 30.07 -14.30
CA PRO A 160 37.59 31.29 -14.90
C PRO A 160 36.31 30.95 -15.68
N ILE A 161 35.35 31.87 -15.67
CA ILE A 161 34.09 31.69 -16.39
C ILE A 161 34.36 31.93 -17.88
N GLN A 162 34.33 30.87 -18.67
CA GLN A 162 34.70 30.91 -20.08
C GLN A 162 33.69 30.19 -20.97
N LYS A 163 33.69 30.54 -22.26
CA LYS A 163 32.79 29.94 -23.25
C LYS A 163 33.09 28.46 -23.43
N THR A 164 32.08 27.61 -23.25
CA THR A 164 32.19 26.15 -23.35
C THR A 164 30.99 25.60 -24.13
N ASN A 165 31.22 24.59 -24.98
CA ASN A 165 30.15 23.93 -25.72
C ASN A 165 29.58 22.75 -24.91
N THR A 166 28.26 22.74 -24.76
CA THR A 166 27.51 21.66 -24.11
C THR A 166 27.33 20.45 -25.04
N LYS A 167 27.01 19.28 -24.48
CA LYS A 167 26.74 18.04 -25.24
C LYS A 167 25.55 18.15 -26.21
N SER A 168 24.66 19.13 -26.01
CA SER A 168 23.54 19.45 -26.90
C SER A 168 23.91 20.45 -28.01
N GLY A 169 25.17 20.89 -28.08
CA GLY A 169 25.67 21.81 -29.11
C GLY A 169 25.50 23.30 -28.79
N ALA A 170 24.93 23.67 -27.63
CA ALA A 170 24.81 25.06 -27.21
C ALA A 170 26.11 25.57 -26.56
N THR A 171 26.53 26.78 -26.92
CA THR A 171 27.66 27.48 -26.29
C THR A 171 27.16 28.26 -25.07
N ILE A 172 27.74 28.01 -23.90
CA ILE A 172 27.41 28.67 -22.63
C ILE A 172 28.68 29.25 -21.97
N ASN A 173 28.53 30.12 -20.98
CA ASN A 173 29.63 30.53 -20.11
C ASN A 173 29.66 29.58 -18.89
N GLN A 174 30.82 28.99 -18.59
CA GLN A 174 30.95 28.00 -17.51
C GLN A 174 32.22 28.26 -16.69
N GLY A 175 32.12 28.16 -15.37
CA GLY A 175 33.23 28.35 -14.43
C GLY A 175 33.02 27.60 -13.11
N CYS A 176 33.90 27.82 -12.13
CA CYS A 176 33.82 27.12 -10.84
C CYS A 176 34.25 28.01 -9.67
N LEU A 177 33.46 27.98 -8.59
CA LEU A 177 33.79 28.56 -7.28
C LEU A 177 34.37 27.51 -6.33
N SER A 178 35.14 27.97 -5.35
CA SER A 178 35.63 27.16 -4.25
C SER A 178 35.73 27.97 -2.96
N ASP A 179 35.55 27.29 -1.85
CA ASP A 179 35.76 27.78 -0.48
C ASP A 179 37.24 27.71 -0.03
N CYS A 180 38.14 27.37 -0.95
CA CYS A 180 39.58 27.13 -0.72
C CYS A 180 39.91 25.94 0.20
N MET A 181 38.94 25.15 0.66
CA MET A 181 39.13 24.03 1.57
C MET A 181 38.90 22.68 0.89
N LYS A 182 37.64 22.31 0.64
CA LYS A 182 37.29 20.96 0.14
C LYS A 182 36.26 21.00 -0.99
N TYR A 183 35.43 22.03 -1.05
CA TYR A 183 34.25 22.04 -1.91
C TYR A 183 34.45 22.87 -3.18
N LYS A 184 33.81 22.44 -4.25
CA LYS A 184 33.79 23.07 -5.57
C LYS A 184 32.35 23.14 -6.04
N LEU A 185 31.90 24.32 -6.43
CA LEU A 185 30.58 24.55 -7.00
C LEU A 185 30.72 25.05 -8.43
N GLU A 186 29.99 24.41 -9.36
CA GLU A 186 30.00 24.78 -10.77
C GLU A 186 28.99 25.89 -11.05
N ILE A 187 29.40 26.87 -11.85
CA ILE A 187 28.51 27.95 -12.34
C ILE A 187 28.31 27.76 -13.84
N ARG A 188 27.06 27.87 -14.28
CA ARG A 188 26.69 27.94 -15.70
C ARG A 188 25.85 29.18 -15.98
N MET A 189 26.10 29.79 -17.12
CA MET A 189 25.36 30.94 -17.63
C MET A 189 24.91 30.61 -19.05
N PRO A 190 23.60 30.40 -19.27
CA PRO A 190 23.06 30.08 -20.60
C PRO A 190 23.30 31.18 -21.63
N THR A 191 23.38 32.43 -21.17
CA THR A 191 23.65 33.60 -22.01
C THR A 191 25.12 33.99 -21.94
N ILE A 192 25.71 34.32 -23.09
CA ILE A 192 27.14 34.61 -23.22
C ILE A 192 27.43 36.09 -22.91
N TYR A 193 28.24 36.30 -21.88
CA TYR A 193 28.77 37.62 -21.51
C TYR A 193 30.30 37.64 -21.57
N PRO A 194 30.94 38.79 -21.82
CA PRO A 194 32.37 38.95 -21.57
C PRO A 194 32.64 38.91 -20.06
N MET A 195 33.48 37.96 -19.61
CA MET A 195 33.75 37.69 -18.19
C MET A 195 35.21 37.95 -17.80
N ASP A 196 35.96 38.67 -18.63
CA ASP A 196 37.41 38.92 -18.48
C ASP A 196 37.77 39.63 -17.16
N GLU A 197 36.78 40.26 -16.52
CA GLU A 197 36.93 40.94 -15.25
C GLU A 197 36.94 40.01 -14.02
N PHE A 198 36.55 38.74 -14.18
CA PHE A 198 36.41 37.72 -13.13
C PHE A 198 37.49 36.64 -13.27
N THR A 199 38.71 36.95 -12.82
CA THR A 199 39.88 36.08 -13.00
C THR A 199 40.06 35.05 -11.87
N ILE A 200 40.89 34.01 -12.09
CA ILE A 200 41.20 33.03 -11.04
C ILE A 200 41.75 33.74 -9.78
N GLY A 201 41.16 33.41 -8.63
CA GLY A 201 41.46 34.01 -7.33
C GLY A 201 40.63 35.26 -7.01
N SER A 202 39.79 35.75 -7.93
CA SER A 202 38.83 36.82 -7.63
C SER A 202 37.82 36.34 -6.57
N HIS A 203 37.63 37.16 -5.53
CA HIS A 203 36.62 36.92 -4.51
C HIS A 203 35.29 37.50 -4.99
N VAL A 204 34.27 36.65 -5.10
CA VAL A 204 32.99 36.98 -5.72
C VAL A 204 31.82 36.47 -4.91
N LYS A 205 30.70 37.17 -5.02
CA LYS A 205 29.39 36.77 -4.53
C LYS A 205 28.49 36.54 -5.74
N VAL A 206 27.84 35.39 -5.79
CA VAL A 206 27.14 34.89 -6.97
C VAL A 206 25.72 34.52 -6.64
N THR A 207 24.78 35.23 -7.23
CA THR A 207 23.35 34.95 -7.09
C THR A 207 22.86 34.15 -8.28
N GLY A 208 22.30 32.98 -8.03
CA GLY A 208 21.85 32.09 -9.08
C GLY A 208 20.93 31.00 -8.59
N ARG A 209 20.38 30.23 -9.51
CA ARG A 209 19.40 29.19 -9.21
C ARG A 209 20.08 27.84 -9.11
N VAL A 210 19.73 27.06 -8.08
CA VAL A 210 20.27 25.71 -7.93
C VAL A 210 19.57 24.76 -8.92
N VAL A 211 20.36 24.12 -9.77
CA VAL A 211 19.89 23.17 -10.79
C VAL A 211 20.58 21.81 -10.60
N LEU A 212 19.82 20.73 -10.77
CA LEU A 212 20.32 19.36 -10.67
C LEU A 212 20.58 18.78 -12.07
N ASP A 213 21.85 18.66 -12.46
CA ASP A 213 22.24 18.04 -13.74
C ASP A 213 23.66 17.47 -13.68
N PRO A 214 23.87 16.16 -13.86
CA PRO A 214 23.93 15.08 -12.83
C PRO A 214 24.62 15.38 -11.48
N TYR A 215 25.09 16.61 -11.23
CA TYR A 215 25.54 17.13 -9.93
C TYR A 215 24.86 18.48 -9.65
N PHE A 216 24.98 19.02 -8.43
CA PHE A 216 24.46 20.36 -8.10
C PHE A 216 25.32 21.44 -8.75
N LEU A 217 24.66 22.36 -9.48
CA LEU A 217 25.29 23.54 -10.07
C LEU A 217 24.43 24.78 -9.87
N LEU A 218 25.06 25.94 -10.03
CA LEU A 218 24.40 27.24 -9.94
C LEU A 218 24.22 27.81 -11.36
N GLU A 219 22.96 27.97 -11.79
CA GLU A 219 22.62 28.62 -13.05
C GLU A 219 22.41 30.12 -12.82
N VAL A 220 23.17 30.95 -13.52
CA VAL A 220 23.19 32.40 -13.32
C VAL A 220 22.67 33.09 -14.57
N ASP A 221 21.57 33.81 -14.41
CA ASP A 221 20.80 34.38 -15.52
C ASP A 221 21.50 35.59 -16.19
N HIS A 222 22.26 36.39 -15.43
CA HIS A 222 22.95 37.59 -15.93
C HIS A 222 24.31 37.80 -15.26
N LYS A 223 25.27 38.44 -15.96
CA LYS A 223 26.61 38.69 -15.42
C LYS A 223 26.62 39.57 -14.16
N ASP A 224 25.63 40.46 -14.02
CA ASP A 224 25.54 41.40 -12.90
C ASP A 224 25.14 40.71 -11.59
N HIS A 225 24.70 39.45 -11.66
CA HIS A 225 24.49 38.61 -10.48
C HIS A 225 25.81 37.99 -9.96
N ILE A 226 26.95 38.32 -10.57
CA ILE A 226 28.29 38.01 -10.06
C ILE A 226 28.91 39.32 -9.59
N ILE A 227 28.87 39.55 -8.29
CA ILE A 227 29.40 40.76 -7.66
C ILE A 227 30.85 40.49 -7.26
N LEU A 228 31.77 41.28 -7.80
CA LEU A 228 33.17 41.23 -7.42
C LEU A 228 33.37 41.93 -6.07
N LEU A 229 33.79 41.17 -5.05
CA LEU A 229 34.00 41.69 -3.71
C LEU A 229 35.42 42.24 -3.49
N SER A 230 36.46 41.63 -4.10
CA SER A 230 37.82 42.20 -4.12
C SER A 230 38.67 41.71 -5.31
N LYS A 231 39.72 42.48 -5.68
CA LYS A 231 40.58 42.25 -6.86
C LYS A 231 42.10 42.30 -6.57
N SER A 232 42.53 42.37 -5.30
CA SER A 232 43.90 42.83 -4.98
C SER A 232 45.00 41.80 -5.31
N LYS A 233 46.21 42.29 -5.63
CA LYS A 233 47.41 41.45 -5.79
C LYS A 233 47.82 40.74 -4.48
N GLU A 234 47.39 41.25 -3.33
CA GLU A 234 47.61 40.63 -2.02
C GLU A 234 46.68 39.42 -1.81
N ASP A 235 45.47 39.43 -2.39
CA ASP A 235 44.50 38.34 -2.29
C ASP A 235 44.86 37.12 -3.16
N LYS A 236 45.60 37.30 -4.27
CA LYS A 236 46.19 36.16 -5.00
C LYS A 236 47.21 35.40 -4.16
N LYS A 237 47.94 36.12 -3.30
CA LYS A 237 48.87 35.52 -2.33
C LYS A 237 48.06 34.83 -1.21
N SER A 238 47.00 35.47 -0.71
CA SER A 238 46.05 34.91 0.25
C SER A 238 45.36 33.63 -0.24
N TYR A 239 44.87 33.59 -1.49
CA TYR A 239 44.27 32.39 -2.12
C TYR A 239 45.30 31.25 -2.28
N GLN A 240 46.55 31.57 -2.66
CA GLN A 240 47.62 30.56 -2.74
C GLN A 240 48.13 30.10 -1.36
N ASP A 241 48.08 30.95 -0.33
CA ASP A 241 48.44 30.63 1.04
C ASP A 241 47.31 29.87 1.78
N LEU A 242 46.04 30.14 1.45
CA LEU A 242 44.85 29.38 1.84
C LEU A 242 44.87 27.96 1.26
N LEU A 243 45.19 27.81 -0.03
CA LEU A 243 45.39 26.49 -0.67
C LEU A 243 46.54 25.68 -0.04
N LYS A 244 47.49 26.33 0.64
CA LYS A 244 48.62 25.71 1.37
C LYS A 244 48.37 25.57 2.88
N GLY A 245 47.18 25.95 3.38
CA GLY A 245 46.78 25.83 4.78
C GLY A 245 47.49 26.79 5.75
N LYS A 246 48.01 27.93 5.28
CA LYS A 246 48.82 28.87 6.08
C LYS A 246 48.07 30.08 6.65
N LEU A 247 46.80 30.28 6.30
CA LEU A 247 45.93 31.35 6.80
C LEU A 247 44.57 30.76 7.21
N ASN A 248 43.95 31.29 8.27
CA ASN A 248 42.56 30.99 8.60
C ASN A 248 41.64 31.69 7.57
N PRO A 249 40.66 30.98 6.98
CA PRO A 249 39.80 31.54 5.94
C PRO A 249 38.92 32.67 6.46
N VAL A 250 38.83 33.76 5.69
CA VAL A 250 37.85 34.84 5.91
C VAL A 250 36.46 34.33 5.51
N HIS A 251 35.49 34.58 6.38
CA HIS A 251 34.11 34.08 6.33
C HIS A 251 33.39 34.40 5.00
N SER A 252 32.81 33.40 4.35
CA SER A 252 31.95 33.52 3.15
C SER A 252 30.48 33.26 3.54
N THR A 253 29.54 34.10 3.09
CA THR A 253 28.15 34.16 3.58
C THR A 253 27.12 33.93 2.45
N VAL A 254 25.97 33.28 2.73
CA VAL A 254 24.88 32.95 1.78
C VAL A 254 23.55 33.57 2.26
N MET A 255 22.76 34.19 1.36
CA MET A 255 21.48 34.88 1.65
C MET A 255 20.29 34.23 0.91
N ILE A 256 19.08 34.24 1.50
CA ILE A 256 17.80 33.70 0.95
C ILE A 256 16.66 34.71 1.24
N GLU A 257 15.75 34.94 0.28
CA GLU A 257 14.53 35.79 0.44
C GLU A 257 13.26 34.95 0.73
N GLU A 258 12.46 35.33 1.76
CA GLU A 258 11.11 34.81 2.05
C GLU A 258 10.00 35.79 1.57
N GLY A 259 8.82 35.26 1.22
CA GLY A 259 7.66 36.04 0.79
C GLY A 259 6.35 35.62 1.49
N ASP A 260 5.58 36.62 1.89
CA ASP A 260 4.44 36.64 2.82
C ASP A 260 3.20 35.76 2.50
N THR A 261 2.51 35.36 3.59
CA THR A 261 1.14 34.80 3.62
C THR A 261 0.04 35.85 3.43
N PRO A 262 -1.16 35.46 2.92
CA PRO A 262 -2.41 36.05 3.42
C PRO A 262 -3.50 35.05 3.83
N SER A 263 -3.93 35.21 5.08
CA SER A 263 -5.29 35.19 5.62
C SER A 263 -6.36 34.19 5.13
N ARG A 264 -6.86 33.45 6.13
CA ARG A 264 -8.18 32.81 6.23
C ARG A 264 -9.34 33.63 5.63
N ARG A 265 -10.04 33.07 4.64
CA ARG A 265 -11.52 33.10 4.54
C ARG A 265 -12.01 31.90 3.73
N SER A 266 -12.69 31.00 4.44
CA SER A 266 -13.31 29.79 3.94
C SER A 266 -14.49 30.06 3.00
N ARG A 267 -14.47 29.50 1.79
CA ARG A 267 -15.68 29.10 1.05
C ARG A 267 -15.68 27.59 0.89
N LEU A 268 -16.55 26.93 1.67
CA LEU A 268 -16.90 25.52 1.49
C LEU A 268 -17.46 25.29 0.08
N ARG A 269 -16.92 24.29 -0.64
CA ARG A 269 -17.70 23.51 -1.61
C ARG A 269 -17.56 22.02 -1.30
N TYR A 270 -18.72 21.38 -1.34
CA TYR A 270 -19.03 20.03 -0.95
C TYR A 270 -18.22 18.98 -1.72
N PHE A 271 -17.50 18.12 -1.00
CA PHE A 271 -17.19 16.77 -1.48
C PHE A 271 -18.14 15.77 -0.84
N SER A 272 -18.96 15.14 -1.69
CA SER A 272 -19.80 14.01 -1.31
C SER A 272 -18.94 12.78 -1.02
N THR A 273 -18.87 12.37 0.24
CA THR A 273 -18.66 10.95 0.58
C THR A 273 -19.72 10.53 1.59
N THR A 274 -20.69 9.80 1.06
CA THR A 274 -21.78 9.17 1.77
C THR A 274 -21.22 8.18 2.80
N VAL A 275 -21.85 8.16 3.98
CA VAL A 275 -21.68 7.25 5.14
C VAL A 275 -20.78 7.75 6.30
N ARG A 276 -19.85 8.71 6.13
CA ARG A 276 -19.08 9.26 7.27
C ARG A 276 -19.71 10.45 8.01
N GLY A 277 -20.68 11.14 7.40
CA GLY A 277 -21.30 12.35 7.98
C GLY A 277 -22.55 12.15 8.85
N ARG A 278 -23.11 10.93 8.93
CA ARG A 278 -24.40 10.72 9.65
C ARG A 278 -24.25 10.67 11.17
N PHE A 279 -23.06 10.35 11.69
CA PHE A 279 -22.85 10.28 13.14
C PHE A 279 -22.60 11.67 13.74
N ILE A 280 -21.79 12.49 13.08
CA ILE A 280 -21.45 13.85 13.53
C ILE A 280 -22.66 14.79 13.42
N ALA A 281 -23.45 14.69 12.34
CA ALA A 281 -24.64 15.53 12.16
C ALA A 281 -25.75 15.21 13.18
N ARG A 282 -25.88 13.94 13.62
CA ARG A 282 -26.85 13.54 14.64
C ARG A 282 -26.39 13.96 16.05
N PHE A 283 -25.10 13.81 16.35
CA PHE A 283 -24.48 14.25 17.60
C PHE A 283 -24.60 15.77 17.81
N ILE A 284 -24.39 16.55 16.75
CA ILE A 284 -24.53 18.02 16.81
C ILE A 284 -26.00 18.44 16.94
N LEU A 285 -26.95 17.72 16.33
CA LEU A 285 -28.37 18.05 16.46
C LEU A 285 -28.94 17.72 17.86
N GLU A 286 -28.57 16.59 18.44
CA GLU A 286 -29.10 16.17 19.75
C GLU A 286 -28.58 17.10 20.88
N HIS A 287 -27.32 17.54 20.84
CA HIS A 287 -26.77 18.48 21.83
C HIS A 287 -27.19 19.95 21.65
N ILE A 288 -27.51 20.40 20.44
CA ILE A 288 -28.02 21.77 20.21
C ILE A 288 -29.48 21.89 20.68
N LEU A 289 -30.25 20.79 20.65
CA LEU A 289 -31.64 20.79 21.10
C LEU A 289 -31.78 20.70 22.62
N GLU A 290 -30.84 20.03 23.32
CA GLU A 290 -30.86 19.97 24.80
C GLU A 290 -30.35 21.26 25.47
N LYS A 291 -29.42 21.99 24.83
CA LYS A 291 -28.89 23.26 25.39
C LYS A 291 -29.77 24.50 25.16
N GLN A 292 -30.88 24.40 24.43
CA GLN A 292 -31.86 25.50 24.30
C GLN A 292 -32.98 25.47 25.36
N GLN A 293 -32.91 24.58 26.35
CA GLN A 293 -33.88 24.51 27.46
C GLN A 293 -33.29 24.75 28.86
N SER A 294 -32.03 25.20 28.99
CA SER A 294 -31.42 25.41 30.32
C SER A 294 -30.62 26.71 30.45
N ASP A 295 -31.02 27.78 29.75
CA ASP A 295 -30.52 29.12 30.03
C ASP A 295 -31.56 29.86 30.89
N GLU A 296 -31.57 29.59 32.19
CA GLU A 296 -32.02 30.54 33.21
C GLU A 296 -31.32 30.25 34.55
N GLU A 297 -30.63 31.29 35.05
CA GLU A 297 -30.09 31.46 36.41
C GLU A 297 -28.86 30.61 36.83
N PHE A 298 -27.68 31.24 36.91
CA PHE A 298 -27.17 31.82 38.16
C PHE A 298 -25.78 32.44 37.95
N SER A 299 -25.57 33.61 38.55
CA SER A 299 -24.38 34.46 38.40
C SER A 299 -23.40 34.26 39.56
N GLY A 300 -22.10 34.39 39.27
CA GLY A 300 -21.14 34.99 40.21
C GLY A 300 -19.90 34.17 40.60
N ARG A 301 -18.73 34.79 40.30
CA ARG A 301 -17.39 34.67 40.94
C ARG A 301 -16.58 33.40 40.66
N SER A 302 -15.25 33.40 40.65
CA SER A 302 -14.15 34.38 40.45
C SER A 302 -12.89 33.51 40.30
N GLU A 303 -11.88 34.02 39.59
CA GLU A 303 -10.57 33.37 39.39
C GLU A 303 -9.88 33.09 40.74
N ASP A 304 -9.43 31.84 40.95
CA ASP A 304 -8.02 31.49 41.17
C ASP A 304 -7.85 30.02 41.61
N ASP A 305 -6.67 29.50 41.25
CA ASP A 305 -5.94 28.36 41.80
C ASP A 305 -5.98 26.95 41.19
N VAL A 306 -4.74 26.49 41.06
CA VAL A 306 -4.17 25.19 40.68
C VAL A 306 -4.60 24.10 41.65
N GLU A 307 -4.97 22.91 41.17
CA GLU A 307 -4.37 21.62 41.60
C GLU A 307 -5.08 20.38 41.04
N GLN A 308 -4.23 19.41 40.68
CA GLN A 308 -4.34 17.97 40.87
C GLN A 308 -5.66 17.24 40.60
N GLY A 309 -5.55 16.29 39.66
CA GLY A 309 -6.61 15.37 39.28
C GLY A 309 -7.15 14.55 40.44
N THR A 310 -8.47 14.58 40.57
CA THR A 310 -9.26 13.51 41.16
C THR A 310 -10.21 12.98 40.07
N GLY A 311 -10.40 11.66 40.06
CA GLY A 311 -11.04 10.94 38.96
C GLY A 311 -12.53 11.25 38.82
N GLU A 312 -12.85 12.29 38.05
CA GLU A 312 -14.15 12.39 37.41
C GLU A 312 -14.24 11.29 36.35
N ALA A 313 -15.30 10.46 36.45
CA ALA A 313 -15.60 9.45 35.45
C ALA A 313 -15.69 10.13 34.08
N GLU A 314 -14.81 9.72 33.17
CA GLU A 314 -14.77 10.26 31.83
C GLU A 314 -16.15 10.18 31.17
N SER A 315 -16.61 11.29 30.60
CA SER A 315 -17.91 11.29 29.92
C SER A 315 -17.93 10.25 28.79
N VAL A 316 -19.07 9.58 28.61
CA VAL A 316 -19.25 8.49 27.63
C VAL A 316 -18.88 8.98 26.23
N GLU A 317 -19.19 10.23 25.91
CA GLU A 317 -18.93 10.89 24.63
C GLU A 317 -17.43 11.06 24.37
N ILE A 318 -16.64 11.40 25.39
CA ILE A 318 -15.18 11.54 25.28
C ILE A 318 -14.55 10.17 25.01
N GLY A 319 -15.01 9.14 25.73
CA GLY A 319 -14.60 7.76 25.48
C GLY A 319 -14.91 7.31 24.05
N GLN A 320 -16.11 7.61 23.54
CA GLN A 320 -16.50 7.32 22.15
C GLN A 320 -15.67 8.11 21.13
N LEU A 321 -15.40 9.39 21.37
CA LEU A 321 -14.55 10.22 20.51
C LEU A 321 -13.11 9.68 20.47
N ARG A 322 -12.58 9.24 21.60
CA ARG A 322 -11.25 8.61 21.67
C ARG A 322 -11.22 7.33 20.86
N LYS A 323 -12.21 6.45 21.08
CA LYS A 323 -12.37 5.21 20.33
C LYS A 323 -12.43 5.47 18.83
N TRP A 324 -13.25 6.42 18.39
CA TRP A 324 -13.34 6.83 16.99
C TRP A 324 -11.98 7.29 16.45
N ALA A 325 -11.24 8.12 17.20
CA ALA A 325 -9.96 8.66 16.77
C ALA A 325 -8.91 7.55 16.54
N VAL A 326 -8.87 6.56 17.45
CA VAL A 326 -7.96 5.41 17.38
C VAL A 326 -8.39 4.46 16.25
N GLU A 327 -9.66 4.05 16.19
CA GLU A 327 -10.19 3.12 15.18
C GLU A 327 -10.04 3.63 13.74
N ASN A 328 -10.15 4.95 13.55
CA ASN A 328 -10.04 5.57 12.23
C ASN A 328 -8.63 6.08 11.92
N HIS A 329 -7.66 5.84 12.81
CA HIS A 329 -6.27 6.30 12.68
C HIS A 329 -6.18 7.79 12.31
N ILE A 330 -6.92 8.65 13.02
CA ILE A 330 -7.03 10.08 12.71
C ILE A 330 -5.68 10.78 12.86
N ASN A 331 -5.38 11.70 11.92
CA ASN A 331 -4.14 12.48 11.98
C ASN A 331 -4.09 13.31 13.28
N GLN A 332 -2.95 13.35 13.98
CA GLN A 332 -2.83 14.08 15.24
C GLN A 332 -3.09 15.57 15.09
N VAL A 333 -2.63 16.19 14.01
CA VAL A 333 -2.89 17.61 13.71
C VAL A 333 -4.38 17.86 13.48
N ALA A 334 -5.05 16.95 12.76
CA ALA A 334 -6.49 17.04 12.55
C ALA A 334 -7.27 16.83 13.85
N LEU A 335 -6.81 15.92 14.71
CA LEU A 335 -7.41 15.67 16.02
C LEU A 335 -7.21 16.84 16.96
N ASP A 336 -6.01 17.44 17.02
CA ASP A 336 -5.74 18.68 17.77
C ASP A 336 -6.68 19.80 17.30
N GLY A 337 -6.86 19.96 15.99
CA GLY A 337 -7.81 20.93 15.43
C GLY A 337 -9.25 20.68 15.89
N LEU A 338 -9.71 19.42 15.87
CA LEU A 338 -11.05 19.06 16.33
C LEU A 338 -11.22 19.28 17.84
N LEU A 339 -10.26 18.85 18.65
CA LEU A 339 -10.27 19.01 20.10
C LEU A 339 -10.36 20.49 20.49
N ASN A 340 -9.60 21.36 19.81
CA ASN A 340 -9.65 22.81 20.01
C ASN A 340 -10.95 23.50 19.57
N ILE A 341 -11.77 22.83 18.74
CA ILE A 341 -13.11 23.31 18.40
C ILE A 341 -14.09 22.88 19.49
N LEU A 342 -14.04 21.61 19.90
CA LEU A 342 -14.96 21.03 20.86
C LEU A 342 -14.74 21.56 22.28
N ASN A 343 -13.48 21.76 22.68
CA ASN A 343 -13.13 22.21 24.03
C ASN A 343 -13.56 23.64 24.35
N LYS A 344 -13.80 24.49 23.33
CA LYS A 344 -14.14 25.89 23.58
C LYS A 344 -15.54 26.11 24.14
N ARG A 345 -16.51 25.24 23.79
CA ARG A 345 -17.94 25.47 24.09
C ARG A 345 -18.74 24.21 24.38
N LEU A 346 -18.37 23.07 23.79
CA LEU A 346 -19.17 21.85 23.86
C LEU A 346 -18.68 20.92 24.97
N LEU A 347 -17.36 20.70 25.06
CA LEU A 347 -16.74 19.76 26.00
C LEU A 347 -15.45 20.36 26.59
N PRO A 348 -15.52 21.35 27.51
CA PRO A 348 -14.37 22.04 28.10
C PRO A 348 -13.31 21.15 28.74
N GLN A 349 -13.71 19.97 29.20
CA GLN A 349 -12.85 18.94 29.77
C GLN A 349 -11.93 18.25 28.73
N LEU A 350 -12.13 18.49 27.43
CA LEU A 350 -11.26 17.94 26.40
C LEU A 350 -9.90 18.67 26.37
N PRO A 351 -8.77 17.93 26.43
CA PRO A 351 -7.46 18.54 26.26
C PRO A 351 -7.28 19.07 24.83
N SER A 352 -6.50 20.13 24.67
CA SER A 352 -6.18 20.75 23.38
C SER A 352 -5.23 19.92 22.49
N SER A 353 -4.57 18.91 23.07
CA SER A 353 -3.62 18.05 22.39
C SER A 353 -4.06 16.59 22.37
N SER A 354 -3.98 15.99 21.19
CA SER A 354 -4.13 14.58 20.90
C SER A 354 -3.20 13.70 21.73
N LYS A 355 -1.99 14.17 22.08
CA LYS A 355 -1.06 13.41 22.92
C LYS A 355 -1.63 13.18 24.33
N THR A 356 -2.25 14.20 24.89
CA THR A 356 -2.91 14.14 26.20
C THR A 356 -4.23 13.38 26.08
N PHE A 357 -5.02 13.70 25.05
CA PHE A 357 -6.31 13.06 24.79
C PHE A 357 -6.21 11.53 24.64
N LEU A 358 -5.24 11.06 23.86
CA LEU A 358 -4.99 9.65 23.60
C LEU A 358 -4.10 9.00 24.68
N LYS A 359 -3.72 9.75 25.73
CA LYS A 359 -2.80 9.30 26.79
C LYS A 359 -1.47 8.74 26.25
N THR A 360 -1.00 9.22 25.10
CA THR A 360 0.18 8.70 24.40
C THR A 360 1.45 8.70 25.26
N LEU A 361 1.59 9.69 26.15
CA LEU A 361 2.76 9.85 27.02
C LEU A 361 2.81 8.86 28.19
N SER A 362 1.71 8.17 28.49
CA SER A 362 1.66 7.12 29.50
C SER A 362 2.23 5.77 29.03
N SER A 363 2.54 5.66 27.73
CA SER A 363 3.10 4.46 27.13
C SER A 363 4.47 4.12 27.73
N LYS A 364 4.58 2.92 28.31
CA LYS A 364 5.83 2.37 28.86
C LYS A 364 6.41 1.35 27.86
N TYR A 365 7.60 1.62 27.35
CA TYR A 365 8.32 0.72 26.45
C TYR A 365 9.83 0.92 26.60
N VAL A 366 10.60 -0.14 26.35
CA VAL A 366 12.06 -0.11 26.32
C VAL A 366 12.53 -0.32 24.89
N ILE A 367 13.35 0.60 24.38
CA ILE A 367 14.02 0.45 23.09
C ILE A 367 15.49 0.16 23.34
N GLU A 368 15.94 -0.98 22.86
CA GLU A 368 17.32 -1.44 22.92
C GLU A 368 18.00 -1.21 21.57
N CYS A 369 19.31 -0.97 21.59
CA CYS A 369 20.11 -0.96 20.38
C CYS A 369 20.39 -2.40 19.97
N MET A 370 20.17 -2.74 18.70
CA MET A 370 20.46 -4.05 18.12
C MET A 370 21.03 -3.87 16.71
N LYS A 371 22.03 -4.65 16.32
CA LYS A 371 22.67 -4.50 15.01
C LYS A 371 21.83 -5.07 13.86
N GLY A 372 21.73 -4.32 12.77
CA GLY A 372 21.18 -4.77 11.48
C GLY A 372 22.21 -5.46 10.59
N SER A 373 21.78 -5.90 9.41
CA SER A 373 22.57 -6.75 8.50
C SER A 373 23.89 -6.12 8.03
N ASP A 374 23.96 -4.78 8.02
CA ASP A 374 25.14 -4.00 7.59
C ASP A 374 25.93 -3.43 8.79
N ASP A 375 25.82 -4.04 9.97
CA ASP A 375 26.38 -3.54 11.24
C ASP A 375 25.86 -2.16 11.69
N CYS A 376 24.92 -1.57 10.96
CA CYS A 376 24.24 -0.35 11.35
C CYS A 376 23.38 -0.58 12.59
N GLU A 377 23.33 0.41 13.48
CA GLU A 377 22.45 0.39 14.64
C GLU A 377 20.96 0.39 14.21
N GLY A 378 20.22 -0.53 14.79
CA GLY A 378 18.78 -0.65 14.74
C GLY A 378 18.17 -0.57 16.12
N GLU A 379 16.85 -0.43 16.17
CA GLU A 379 16.05 -0.36 17.38
C GLU A 379 15.35 -1.71 17.60
N PHE A 380 15.32 -2.20 18.83
CA PHE A 380 14.60 -3.42 19.20
C PHE A 380 13.72 -3.17 20.43
N THR A 381 12.52 -3.73 20.43
CA THR A 381 11.62 -3.69 21.60
C THR A 381 10.96 -5.05 21.79
N TYR A 382 10.75 -5.42 23.04
CA TYR A 382 10.08 -6.64 23.45
C TYR A 382 8.82 -6.29 24.21
N MET A 383 7.66 -6.79 23.75
CA MET A 383 6.32 -6.41 24.20
C MET A 383 5.59 -7.53 24.95
N SER A 384 6.25 -8.66 25.20
CA SER A 384 5.73 -9.85 25.90
C SER A 384 4.61 -10.61 25.17
N ILE A 385 4.68 -11.93 25.24
CA ILE A 385 3.61 -12.85 24.83
C ILE A 385 2.44 -12.74 25.83
N LEU A 386 2.74 -12.73 27.13
CA LEU A 386 1.74 -12.66 28.19
C LEU A 386 0.88 -11.39 28.08
N GLU A 387 1.49 -10.21 27.95
CA GLU A 387 0.75 -8.95 27.78
C GLU A 387 -0.19 -9.00 26.58
N GLY A 388 0.27 -9.56 25.45
CA GLY A 388 -0.57 -9.71 24.26
C GLY A 388 -1.75 -10.67 24.48
N LEU A 389 -1.56 -11.74 25.24
CA LEU A 389 -2.64 -12.65 25.64
C LEU A 389 -3.62 -11.99 26.60
N GLU A 390 -3.15 -11.23 27.58
CA GLU A 390 -3.99 -10.46 28.50
C GLU A 390 -4.91 -9.49 27.74
N VAL A 391 -4.41 -8.87 26.67
CA VAL A 391 -5.19 -7.98 25.81
C VAL A 391 -6.24 -8.73 24.99
N CYS A 392 -5.86 -9.79 24.28
CA CYS A 392 -6.75 -10.39 23.26
C CYS A 392 -7.58 -11.59 23.72
N LEU A 393 -7.19 -12.29 24.79
CA LEU A 393 -7.76 -13.59 25.16
C LEU A 393 -9.21 -13.50 25.66
N ASN A 394 -10.12 -14.23 25.01
CA ASN A 394 -11.49 -14.41 25.49
C ASN A 394 -11.63 -15.76 26.23
N HIS A 395 -11.79 -15.69 27.56
CA HIS A 395 -11.86 -16.87 28.43
C HIS A 395 -13.03 -17.81 28.11
N ASN A 396 -14.11 -17.31 27.51
CA ASN A 396 -15.28 -18.10 27.14
C ASN A 396 -15.01 -19.06 25.98
N LEU A 397 -13.97 -18.78 25.17
CA LEU A 397 -13.61 -19.60 24.01
C LEU A 397 -12.68 -20.76 24.37
N HIS A 398 -11.98 -20.71 25.51
CA HIS A 398 -10.98 -21.71 25.91
C HIS A 398 -11.39 -22.44 27.18
N LYS A 399 -12.41 -23.30 27.06
CA LYS A 399 -12.97 -24.07 28.18
C LYS A 399 -12.02 -25.14 28.74
N ASN A 400 -11.14 -25.67 27.90
CA ASN A 400 -10.11 -26.65 28.29
C ASN A 400 -8.85 -26.00 28.87
N ASN A 401 -8.80 -24.67 28.97
CA ASN A 401 -7.67 -23.91 29.47
C ASN A 401 -6.36 -24.14 28.69
N ILE A 402 -6.45 -24.54 27.43
CA ILE A 402 -5.28 -24.72 26.55
C ILE A 402 -5.29 -23.60 25.50
N ILE A 403 -4.16 -22.91 25.39
CA ILE A 403 -3.92 -21.88 24.40
C ILE A 403 -2.83 -22.36 23.45
N GLU A 404 -3.23 -22.63 22.21
CA GLU A 404 -2.33 -22.96 21.10
C GLU A 404 -1.91 -21.67 20.38
N LEU A 405 -0.60 -21.48 20.20
CA LEU A 405 -0.02 -20.26 19.61
C LEU A 405 0.65 -20.53 18.26
N ASP A 406 0.35 -19.68 17.29
CA ASP A 406 1.07 -19.58 16.02
C ASP A 406 1.95 -18.35 16.00
N PHE A 407 3.18 -18.51 15.53
CA PHE A 407 4.14 -17.42 15.39
C PHE A 407 4.46 -17.14 13.92
N ASN A 408 4.66 -15.86 13.60
CA ASN A 408 5.17 -15.41 12.31
C ASN A 408 6.34 -14.46 12.55
N ILE A 409 7.38 -14.61 11.74
CA ILE A 409 8.54 -13.73 11.71
C ILE A 409 8.78 -13.42 10.24
N ASP A 410 8.69 -12.15 9.87
CA ASP A 410 8.86 -11.70 8.49
C ASP A 410 9.44 -10.28 8.42
N GLY A 411 10.17 -9.99 7.34
CA GLY A 411 10.78 -8.70 7.07
C GLY A 411 9.87 -7.79 6.23
N ALA A 412 9.48 -6.66 6.79
CA ALA A 412 8.52 -5.76 6.16
C ALA A 412 9.10 -4.35 5.97
N LYS A 413 9.34 -3.92 4.73
CA LYS A 413 9.77 -2.54 4.44
C LYS A 413 8.69 -1.53 4.87
N THR A 414 9.08 -0.48 5.59
CA THR A 414 8.18 0.60 6.03
C THR A 414 7.79 1.53 4.89
N LYS A 415 8.71 1.78 3.95
CA LYS A 415 8.49 2.54 2.71
C LYS A 415 9.17 1.83 1.55
N LYS A 416 8.62 1.94 0.33
CA LYS A 416 9.09 1.22 -0.88
C LYS A 416 10.60 1.40 -1.15
N CYS A 417 11.14 2.58 -0.86
CA CYS A 417 12.55 2.93 -1.07
C CYS A 417 13.38 3.03 0.22
N SER A 418 12.84 2.66 1.38
CA SER A 418 13.59 2.71 2.64
C SER A 418 14.60 1.55 2.72
N PRO A 419 15.86 1.81 3.11
CA PRO A 419 16.80 0.73 3.44
C PRO A 419 16.46 0.05 4.77
N LYS A 420 15.61 0.67 5.60
CA LYS A 420 15.16 0.12 6.88
C LYS A 420 13.91 -0.76 6.71
N SER A 421 13.88 -1.88 7.42
CA SER A 421 12.77 -2.83 7.50
C SER A 421 12.38 -3.09 8.95
N LEU A 422 11.10 -3.38 9.15
CA LEU A 422 10.59 -3.96 10.39
C LEU A 422 10.75 -5.46 10.33
N TRP A 423 11.16 -6.06 11.44
CA TRP A 423 11.17 -7.50 11.67
C TRP A 423 10.44 -7.77 12.99
N PRO A 424 9.11 -7.93 12.95
CA PRO A 424 8.36 -8.33 14.14
C PRO A 424 8.38 -9.84 14.35
N ILE A 425 8.23 -10.23 15.61
CA ILE A 425 7.71 -11.53 16.01
C ILE A 425 6.23 -11.30 16.31
N LEU A 426 5.36 -11.87 15.47
CA LEU A 426 3.91 -11.81 15.64
C LEU A 426 3.42 -13.13 16.25
N CYS A 427 2.43 -13.05 17.12
CA CYS A 427 1.78 -14.19 17.75
C CYS A 427 0.27 -14.15 17.48
N LYS A 428 -0.34 -15.31 17.28
CA LYS A 428 -1.77 -15.46 17.10
C LYS A 428 -2.27 -16.68 17.87
N VAL A 429 -3.36 -16.52 18.62
CA VAL A 429 -4.05 -17.64 19.28
C VAL A 429 -4.89 -18.40 18.25
N LEU A 430 -4.81 -19.73 18.24
CA LEU A 430 -5.69 -20.56 17.42
C LEU A 430 -7.02 -20.85 18.13
N TYR A 431 -8.12 -20.74 17.39
CA TYR A 431 -9.43 -21.22 17.82
C TYR A 431 -10.11 -21.99 16.70
N LYS A 432 -10.16 -23.33 16.80
CA LYS A 432 -10.48 -24.23 15.67
C LYS A 432 -11.91 -24.13 15.09
N PRO A 433 -12.96 -23.67 15.81
CA PRO A 433 -14.24 -23.38 15.17
C PRO A 433 -14.20 -22.12 14.29
N TYR A 434 -13.38 -21.13 14.66
CA TYR A 434 -13.27 -19.84 13.96
C TYR A 434 -11.83 -19.30 14.04
N PRO A 435 -10.93 -19.75 13.15
CA PRO A 435 -9.52 -19.36 13.19
C PRO A 435 -9.25 -17.85 13.06
N TYR A 436 -10.23 -17.07 12.58
CA TYR A 436 -10.15 -15.61 12.46
C TYR A 436 -10.69 -14.85 13.69
N ALA A 437 -11.21 -15.53 14.71
CA ALA A 437 -11.68 -14.90 15.94
C ALA A 437 -10.56 -14.11 16.66
N TYR A 438 -9.32 -14.61 16.55
CA TYR A 438 -8.12 -13.96 17.06
C TYR A 438 -7.33 -13.28 15.94
N LYS A 439 -6.96 -12.03 16.19
CA LYS A 439 -6.04 -11.27 15.33
C LYS A 439 -4.60 -11.47 15.84
N PRO A 440 -3.58 -11.50 14.95
CA PRO A 440 -2.20 -11.48 15.40
C PRO A 440 -1.88 -10.22 16.20
N PHE A 441 -0.96 -10.34 17.16
CA PHE A 441 -0.42 -9.25 17.96
C PHE A 441 1.11 -9.31 18.01
N PRO A 442 1.80 -8.17 18.20
CA PRO A 442 3.25 -8.12 18.29
C PRO A 442 3.78 -8.65 19.63
N VAL A 443 4.83 -9.46 19.58
CA VAL A 443 5.61 -9.93 20.74
C VAL A 443 6.93 -9.20 20.83
N ALA A 444 7.58 -8.97 19.70
CA ALA A 444 8.82 -8.19 19.61
C ALA A 444 8.88 -7.49 18.25
N VAL A 445 9.61 -6.40 18.16
CA VAL A 445 9.82 -5.69 16.90
C VAL A 445 11.24 -5.15 16.82
N PHE A 446 11.96 -5.56 15.78
CA PHE A 446 13.19 -4.91 15.35
C PHE A 446 12.90 -3.91 14.21
N TYR A 447 13.59 -2.77 14.22
CA TYR A 447 13.59 -1.79 13.15
C TYR A 447 15.00 -1.33 12.84
N GLY A 448 15.50 -1.70 11.66
CA GLY A 448 16.88 -1.36 11.28
C GLY A 448 17.13 -1.61 9.80
N LYS A 449 18.37 -1.40 9.36
CA LYS A 449 18.77 -1.70 7.98
C LYS A 449 18.84 -3.21 7.79
N GLY A 450 17.97 -3.74 6.92
CA GLY A 450 17.84 -5.18 6.73
C GLY A 450 17.25 -5.92 7.94
N LYS A 451 17.63 -7.19 8.09
CA LYS A 451 17.23 -8.06 9.21
C LYS A 451 18.18 -7.92 10.40
N PRO A 452 17.76 -8.34 11.62
CA PRO A 452 18.68 -8.43 12.76
C PRO A 452 19.91 -9.26 12.39
N LYS A 453 21.10 -8.80 12.76
CA LYS A 453 22.36 -9.48 12.45
C LYS A 453 22.51 -10.77 13.25
N ASP A 454 22.27 -10.66 14.56
CA ASP A 454 22.40 -11.77 15.50
C ASP A 454 21.02 -12.36 15.81
N VAL A 455 20.81 -13.59 15.38
CA VAL A 455 19.57 -14.34 15.61
C VAL A 455 19.38 -14.73 17.08
N LEU A 456 20.47 -14.99 17.81
CA LEU A 456 20.43 -15.31 19.23
C LEU A 456 20.00 -14.11 20.03
N GLU A 457 20.60 -12.94 19.78
CA GLU A 457 20.20 -11.69 20.43
C GLU A 457 18.72 -11.37 20.16
N TYR A 458 18.29 -11.51 18.89
CA TYR A 458 16.91 -11.25 18.45
C TYR A 458 15.87 -12.17 19.12
N LEU A 459 16.17 -13.46 19.29
CA LEU A 459 15.23 -14.44 19.84
C LEU A 459 15.38 -14.67 21.36
N LYS A 460 16.40 -14.11 22.01
CA LYS A 460 16.72 -14.39 23.43
C LYS A 460 15.54 -14.18 24.36
N LYS A 461 14.92 -12.99 24.31
CA LYS A 461 13.77 -12.66 25.18
C LYS A 461 12.54 -13.52 24.88
N PHE A 462 12.31 -13.81 23.60
CA PHE A 462 11.24 -14.69 23.13
C PHE A 462 11.38 -16.10 23.72
N VAL A 463 12.57 -16.72 23.59
CA VAL A 463 12.84 -18.07 24.08
C VAL A 463 12.71 -18.14 25.60
N VAL A 464 13.22 -17.14 26.33
CA VAL A 464 13.11 -17.08 27.79
C VAL A 464 11.65 -17.02 28.24
N GLU A 465 10.84 -16.15 27.63
CA GLU A 465 9.44 -16.00 28.04
C GLU A 465 8.62 -17.23 27.66
N ILE A 466 8.75 -17.75 26.43
CA ILE A 466 7.93 -18.89 25.99
C ILE A 466 8.23 -20.15 26.80
N ASN A 467 9.48 -20.37 27.22
CA ASN A 467 9.83 -21.47 28.13
C ASN A 467 9.15 -21.32 29.49
N SER A 468 9.16 -20.11 30.05
CA SER A 468 8.43 -19.83 31.29
C SER A 468 6.94 -20.11 31.14
N LEU A 469 6.33 -19.65 30.04
CA LEU A 469 4.90 -19.82 29.78
C LEU A 469 4.49 -21.27 29.49
N GLN A 470 5.30 -22.05 28.75
CA GLN A 470 5.01 -23.46 28.51
C GLN A 470 5.14 -24.30 29.79
N LYS A 471 6.12 -23.97 30.65
CA LYS A 471 6.37 -24.66 31.91
C LYS A 471 5.34 -24.32 32.99
N ASN A 472 5.10 -23.03 33.19
CA ASN A 472 4.31 -22.53 34.32
C ASN A 472 2.85 -22.23 33.93
N GLY A 473 2.53 -22.13 32.65
CA GLY A 473 1.27 -21.57 32.16
C GLY A 473 1.20 -20.05 32.30
N ALA A 474 0.04 -19.49 31.98
CA ALA A 474 -0.29 -18.07 32.13
C ALA A 474 -1.52 -17.90 33.03
N ILE A 475 -1.48 -16.96 33.97
CA ILE A 475 -2.67 -16.57 34.76
C ILE A 475 -3.25 -15.32 34.11
N ILE A 476 -4.45 -15.42 33.55
CA ILE A 476 -5.12 -14.31 32.86
C ILE A 476 -6.56 -14.26 33.39
N ASN A 477 -6.96 -13.12 33.94
CA ASN A 477 -8.26 -12.93 34.61
C ASN A 477 -8.51 -14.03 35.67
N GLU A 478 -7.55 -14.25 36.56
CA GLU A 478 -7.60 -15.24 37.66
C GLU A 478 -7.69 -16.71 37.21
N LYS A 479 -7.64 -16.97 35.89
CA LYS A 479 -7.72 -18.31 35.32
C LYS A 479 -6.36 -18.75 34.80
N HIS A 480 -5.96 -19.97 35.16
CA HIS A 480 -4.72 -20.57 34.70
C HIS A 480 -4.91 -21.23 33.33
N TYR A 481 -3.99 -20.94 32.40
CA TYR A 481 -3.96 -21.48 31.05
C TYR A 481 -2.64 -22.18 30.78
N ARG A 482 -2.72 -23.38 30.21
CA ARG A 482 -1.58 -24.07 29.61
C ARG A 482 -1.26 -23.46 28.25
N ILE A 483 -0.02 -23.02 28.06
CA ILE A 483 0.46 -22.44 26.80
C ILE A 483 1.20 -23.51 25.99
N GLN A 484 0.93 -23.57 24.69
CA GLN A 484 1.58 -24.49 23.76
C GLN A 484 1.91 -23.78 22.45
N ILE A 485 3.12 -23.99 21.94
CA ILE A 485 3.47 -23.59 20.58
C ILE A 485 2.86 -24.61 19.62
N ARG A 486 2.04 -24.14 18.68
CA ARG A 486 1.50 -24.96 17.61
C ARG A 486 2.40 -24.93 16.39
N SER A 487 2.64 -23.75 15.82
CA SER A 487 3.39 -23.63 14.56
C SER A 487 4.13 -22.30 14.38
N PHE A 488 5.12 -22.31 13.49
CA PHE A 488 5.78 -21.15 12.91
C PHE A 488 5.40 -21.05 11.43
N ILE A 489 4.70 -19.98 11.07
CA ILE A 489 4.20 -19.69 9.72
C ILE A 489 5.03 -18.54 9.16
N CYS A 490 6.10 -18.84 8.44
CA CYS A 490 7.03 -17.84 7.89
C CYS A 490 7.36 -18.14 6.43
N ASP A 491 7.83 -17.12 5.70
CA ASP A 491 8.40 -17.31 4.36
C ASP A 491 9.75 -18.05 4.42
N ILE A 492 10.21 -18.59 3.28
CA ILE A 492 11.43 -19.42 3.24
C ILE A 492 12.68 -18.63 3.72
N PRO A 493 12.92 -17.39 3.28
CA PRO A 493 14.01 -16.56 3.81
C PRO A 493 13.99 -16.38 5.34
N ALA A 494 12.84 -16.08 5.95
CA ALA A 494 12.75 -15.89 7.39
C ALA A 494 12.95 -17.21 8.14
N LYS A 495 12.41 -18.33 7.64
CA LYS A 495 12.69 -19.66 8.19
C LYS A 495 14.18 -19.98 8.19
N ALA A 496 14.85 -19.77 7.06
CA ALA A 496 16.29 -20.01 6.95
C ALA A 496 17.10 -19.17 7.94
N PHE A 497 16.67 -17.93 8.20
CA PHE A 497 17.29 -17.06 9.19
C PHE A 497 17.14 -17.59 10.62
N ILE A 498 15.91 -17.86 11.08
CA ILE A 498 15.65 -18.25 12.47
C ILE A 498 16.03 -19.71 12.78
N LYS A 499 15.98 -20.59 11.79
CA LYS A 499 16.48 -21.97 11.90
C LYS A 499 17.99 -22.08 11.67
N CYS A 500 18.65 -21.00 11.26
CA CYS A 500 20.05 -21.02 10.85
C CYS A 500 20.34 -22.10 9.80
N THR A 501 19.50 -22.20 8.77
CA THR A 501 19.63 -23.16 7.66
C THR A 501 19.91 -22.47 6.35
N ARG A 502 20.24 -23.26 5.32
CA ARG A 502 20.47 -22.75 3.96
C ARG A 502 19.19 -22.15 3.37
N GLY A 503 19.37 -21.10 2.57
CA GLY A 503 18.27 -20.40 1.90
C GLY A 503 17.76 -21.12 0.65
N HIS A 504 16.69 -20.55 0.07
CA HIS A 504 15.92 -21.11 -1.04
C HIS A 504 16.69 -21.35 -2.36
N THR A 505 17.85 -20.70 -2.55
CA THR A 505 18.70 -20.86 -3.75
C THR A 505 19.81 -21.89 -3.60
N SER A 506 20.00 -22.45 -2.41
CA SER A 506 21.05 -23.43 -2.12
C SER A 506 20.72 -24.83 -2.66
N PHE A 507 21.74 -25.68 -2.78
CA PHE A 507 21.55 -27.08 -3.15
C PHE A 507 20.88 -27.92 -2.05
N ASN A 508 21.20 -27.64 -0.79
CA ASN A 508 20.60 -28.27 0.38
C ASN A 508 19.51 -27.37 0.98
N GLY A 509 18.65 -26.77 0.15
CA GLY A 509 17.70 -25.74 0.60
C GLY A 509 16.36 -26.25 1.10
N CYS A 510 16.00 -27.51 0.80
CA CYS A 510 14.76 -28.10 1.28
C CYS A 510 14.83 -28.39 2.78
N GLU A 511 13.93 -27.79 3.56
CA GLU A 511 13.86 -28.01 5.01
C GLU A 511 13.03 -29.23 5.40
N LYS A 512 12.30 -29.82 4.45
CA LYS A 512 11.39 -30.96 4.68
C LYS A 512 11.99 -32.30 4.28
N CYS A 513 12.94 -32.32 3.34
CA CYS A 513 13.66 -33.53 2.96
C CYS A 513 15.14 -33.28 2.65
N ASP A 514 15.92 -34.35 2.55
CA ASP A 514 17.37 -34.32 2.32
C ASP A 514 17.78 -34.31 0.83
N VAL A 515 16.85 -33.98 -0.06
CA VAL A 515 17.16 -33.88 -1.50
C VAL A 515 18.25 -32.83 -1.75
N ILE A 516 19.16 -33.16 -2.68
CA ILE A 516 20.16 -32.23 -3.18
C ILE A 516 19.69 -31.69 -4.52
N ALA A 517 19.51 -30.38 -4.60
CA ALA A 517 19.16 -29.70 -5.83
C ALA A 517 20.34 -29.67 -6.83
N SER A 518 20.05 -29.44 -8.10
CA SER A 518 21.06 -29.24 -9.14
C SER A 518 20.91 -27.88 -9.82
N LYS A 519 21.92 -27.42 -10.56
CA LYS A 519 21.78 -26.28 -11.46
C LYS A 519 21.43 -26.78 -12.85
N ASN A 520 20.44 -26.16 -13.48
CA ASN A 520 20.18 -26.37 -14.90
C ASN A 520 21.07 -25.48 -15.79
N ASP A 521 20.94 -25.63 -17.10
CA ASP A 521 21.67 -24.86 -18.12
C ASP A 521 21.43 -23.34 -18.05
N LEU A 522 20.36 -22.91 -17.38
CA LEU A 522 20.00 -21.51 -17.13
C LEU A 522 20.46 -21.02 -15.74
N HIS A 523 21.37 -21.75 -15.09
CA HIS A 523 21.90 -21.47 -13.74
C HIS A 523 20.84 -21.34 -12.64
N THR A 524 19.64 -21.88 -12.85
CA THR A 524 18.56 -21.95 -11.86
C THR A 524 18.71 -23.20 -11.01
N THR A 525 18.56 -23.07 -9.69
CA THR A 525 18.56 -24.22 -8.76
C THR A 525 17.22 -24.97 -8.85
N VAL A 526 17.25 -26.26 -9.20
CA VAL A 526 16.09 -27.11 -9.45
C VAL A 526 16.09 -28.36 -8.57
N TYR A 527 14.91 -28.80 -8.16
CA TYR A 527 14.67 -29.88 -7.20
C TYR A 527 13.87 -31.00 -7.87
N LEU A 528 14.55 -31.86 -8.64
CA LEU A 528 13.90 -32.83 -9.52
C LEU A 528 13.51 -34.15 -8.83
N ASP A 529 14.08 -34.43 -7.66
CA ASP A 529 13.81 -35.62 -6.87
C ASP A 529 13.10 -35.29 -5.55
N VAL A 530 12.67 -36.32 -4.83
CA VAL A 530 12.14 -36.22 -3.46
C VAL A 530 13.01 -37.08 -2.55
N GLY A 531 13.74 -36.42 -1.66
CA GLY A 531 14.59 -37.08 -0.66
C GLY A 531 13.80 -37.68 0.50
N LYS A 532 14.52 -38.27 1.45
CA LYS A 532 13.97 -38.74 2.71
C LYS A 532 13.53 -37.56 3.56
N LYS A 533 12.36 -37.69 4.19
CA LYS A 533 11.84 -36.66 5.11
C LYS A 533 12.78 -36.44 6.28
N ARG A 534 13.01 -35.16 6.61
CA ARG A 534 13.74 -34.74 7.81
C ARG A 534 12.81 -34.81 9.01
N THR A 535 13.37 -35.15 10.16
CA THR A 535 12.68 -35.14 11.46
C THR A 535 13.27 -34.06 12.37
N GLY A 536 12.54 -33.66 13.42
CA GLY A 536 13.11 -32.78 14.46
C GLY A 536 14.40 -33.33 15.07
N LEU A 537 14.50 -34.65 15.23
CA LEU A 537 15.71 -35.32 15.73
C LEU A 537 16.88 -35.22 14.74
N ASP A 538 16.64 -35.37 13.44
CA ASP A 538 17.69 -35.17 12.43
C ASP A 538 18.25 -33.75 12.47
N PHE A 539 17.38 -32.76 12.76
CA PHE A 539 17.75 -31.35 12.89
C PHE A 539 18.62 -31.09 14.13
N ILE A 540 18.20 -31.60 15.29
CA ILE A 540 18.94 -31.44 16.57
C ILE A 540 20.31 -32.12 16.50
N ASN A 541 20.39 -33.27 15.83
CA ASN A 541 21.62 -34.04 15.71
C ASN A 541 22.52 -33.60 14.54
N TYR A 542 22.16 -32.56 13.78
CA TYR A 542 22.94 -32.07 12.64
C TYR A 542 23.26 -33.15 11.59
N LYS A 543 22.32 -34.06 11.33
CA LYS A 543 22.56 -35.23 10.47
C LYS A 543 22.93 -34.86 9.02
N ASP A 544 22.47 -33.71 8.54
CA ASP A 544 22.91 -33.13 7.27
C ASP A 544 23.59 -31.78 7.54
N PRO A 545 24.91 -31.77 7.81
CA PRO A 545 25.65 -30.56 8.12
C PRO A 545 25.56 -29.49 7.01
N ASN A 546 25.37 -29.89 5.75
CA ASN A 546 25.34 -28.96 4.62
C ASN A 546 24.06 -28.10 4.58
N HIS A 547 22.99 -28.56 5.23
CA HIS A 547 21.74 -27.81 5.40
C HIS A 547 21.84 -26.70 6.46
N HIS A 548 22.82 -26.76 7.36
CA HIS A 548 22.93 -25.81 8.47
C HIS A 548 23.97 -24.71 8.18
N ASN A 549 23.67 -23.51 8.65
CA ASN A 549 24.56 -22.35 8.74
C ASN A 549 25.03 -22.09 10.18
N GLY A 550 24.41 -22.73 11.17
CA GLY A 550 24.72 -22.56 12.59
C GLY A 550 23.71 -23.24 13.52
N VAL A 551 23.76 -22.87 14.79
CA VAL A 551 22.84 -23.38 15.81
C VAL A 551 21.66 -22.44 15.98
N SER A 552 20.44 -22.96 15.77
CA SER A 552 19.23 -22.17 16.00
C SER A 552 19.00 -21.97 17.51
N PRO A 553 18.74 -20.73 17.97
CA PRO A 553 18.34 -20.47 19.36
C PRO A 553 17.06 -21.22 19.78
N LEU A 554 16.22 -21.58 18.80
CA LEU A 554 14.94 -22.25 19.03
C LEU A 554 15.09 -23.70 19.53
N ILE A 555 16.27 -24.31 19.40
CA ILE A 555 16.58 -25.62 20.01
C ILE A 555 16.50 -25.55 21.54
N SER A 556 16.65 -24.37 22.13
CA SER A 556 16.57 -24.16 23.58
C SER A 556 15.13 -24.05 24.12
N ILE A 557 14.11 -24.19 23.27
CA ILE A 557 12.72 -24.16 23.72
C ILE A 557 12.39 -25.45 24.48
N ASP A 558 11.72 -25.31 25.62
CA ASP A 558 11.30 -26.39 26.51
C ASP A 558 9.80 -26.26 26.85
N PRO A 559 8.96 -27.27 26.60
CA PRO A 559 9.26 -28.52 25.90
C PRO A 559 9.78 -28.33 24.46
N PRO A 560 10.63 -29.23 23.93
CA PRO A 560 11.20 -29.10 22.59
C PRO A 560 10.15 -28.98 21.50
N ILE A 561 10.39 -28.06 20.56
CA ILE A 561 9.61 -27.97 19.33
C ILE A 561 10.21 -28.82 18.22
N ASP A 562 9.37 -29.38 17.36
CA ASP A 562 9.84 -30.06 16.16
C ASP A 562 10.15 -29.04 15.06
N LEU A 563 11.44 -28.77 14.84
CA LEU A 563 11.91 -27.80 13.84
C LEU A 563 11.67 -28.24 12.39
N ALA A 564 11.31 -29.50 12.13
CA ALA A 564 10.87 -29.98 10.83
C ALA A 564 9.35 -29.80 10.66
N ASP A 565 8.55 -30.27 11.62
CA ASP A 565 7.09 -30.36 11.47
C ASP A 565 6.34 -29.11 11.93
N GLN A 566 6.80 -28.41 12.96
CA GLN A 566 6.13 -27.19 13.45
C GLN A 566 6.46 -25.95 12.62
N PHE A 567 7.37 -26.05 11.65
CA PHE A 567 7.66 -25.01 10.66
C PHE A 567 6.90 -25.28 9.36
N VAL A 568 5.66 -24.82 9.30
CA VAL A 568 4.74 -25.15 8.20
C VAL A 568 5.06 -24.37 6.92
N ILE A 569 4.84 -24.98 5.76
CA ILE A 569 4.97 -24.34 4.46
C ILE A 569 3.81 -23.38 4.28
N ASP A 570 4.11 -22.08 4.30
CA ASP A 570 3.11 -21.04 4.11
C ASP A 570 2.54 -21.02 2.68
N PRO A 571 1.24 -21.30 2.48
CA PRO A 571 0.60 -21.24 1.17
C PRO A 571 0.56 -19.84 0.55
N LEU A 572 0.62 -18.76 1.35
CA LEU A 572 0.62 -17.40 0.82
C LEU A 572 1.82 -17.19 -0.09
N HIS A 573 3.02 -17.39 0.46
CA HIS A 573 4.27 -17.17 -0.27
C HIS A 573 4.61 -18.33 -1.21
N MET A 574 4.48 -19.59 -0.77
CA MET A 574 4.89 -20.75 -1.57
C MET A 574 3.92 -21.06 -2.70
N LEU A 575 2.62 -21.16 -2.41
CA LEU A 575 1.62 -21.64 -3.37
C LEU A 575 1.09 -20.50 -4.26
N TYR A 576 0.58 -19.43 -3.66
CA TYR A 576 -0.09 -18.37 -4.43
C TYR A 576 0.91 -17.43 -5.12
N LEU A 577 1.89 -16.90 -4.38
CA LEU A 577 2.94 -16.01 -4.93
C LEU A 577 4.12 -16.77 -5.56
N GLY A 578 4.28 -18.05 -5.25
CA GLY A 578 5.35 -18.89 -5.79
C GLY A 578 4.88 -19.72 -6.99
N VAL A 579 4.17 -20.82 -6.74
CA VAL A 579 3.77 -21.77 -7.78
C VAL A 579 2.80 -21.15 -8.80
N ASN A 580 1.71 -20.55 -8.34
CA ASN A 580 0.68 -20.04 -9.26
C ASN A 580 1.16 -18.83 -10.07
N ALA A 581 1.91 -17.91 -9.44
CA ALA A 581 2.55 -16.80 -10.16
C ALA A 581 3.52 -17.32 -11.24
N ARG A 582 4.29 -18.37 -10.92
CA ARG A 582 5.20 -19.00 -11.88
C ARG A 582 4.46 -19.64 -13.06
N ILE A 583 3.36 -20.35 -12.82
CA ILE A 583 2.54 -20.92 -13.92
C ILE A 583 2.11 -19.81 -14.88
N LEU A 584 1.65 -18.67 -14.36
CA LEU A 584 1.26 -17.53 -15.18
C LEU A 584 2.45 -16.93 -15.94
N ASP A 585 3.63 -16.82 -15.33
CA ASP A 585 4.84 -16.36 -16.02
C ASP A 585 5.24 -17.30 -17.17
N GLU A 586 5.19 -18.62 -16.98
CA GLU A 586 5.46 -19.60 -18.05
C GLU A 586 4.49 -19.45 -19.22
N LEU A 587 3.19 -19.29 -18.94
CA LEU A 587 2.16 -19.08 -19.97
C LEU A 587 2.34 -17.73 -20.69
N LEU A 588 2.64 -16.67 -19.95
CA LEU A 588 2.61 -15.29 -20.42
C LEU A 588 3.98 -14.73 -20.82
N SER A 589 5.06 -15.51 -20.67
CA SER A 589 6.43 -15.02 -20.88
C SER A 589 6.60 -14.28 -22.20
N ASN A 590 7.23 -13.11 -22.13
CA ASN A 590 7.53 -12.28 -23.30
C ASN A 590 8.94 -12.56 -23.86
N GLY A 591 9.81 -13.24 -23.11
CA GLY A 591 11.23 -13.42 -23.46
C GLY A 591 11.83 -14.81 -23.24
N SER A 592 11.20 -15.73 -22.51
CA SER A 592 11.72 -17.10 -22.35
C SER A 592 11.19 -18.06 -23.43
N LYS A 593 11.97 -19.11 -23.75
CA LYS A 593 11.53 -20.28 -24.51
C LYS A 593 10.71 -21.22 -23.61
N SER A 594 9.67 -20.71 -22.94
CA SER A 594 8.79 -21.58 -22.15
C SER A 594 8.05 -22.54 -23.09
N PRO A 595 8.08 -23.87 -22.87
CA PRO A 595 7.40 -24.85 -23.72
C PRO A 595 5.88 -24.68 -23.75
N VAL A 596 5.31 -24.05 -22.71
CA VAL A 596 3.86 -23.88 -22.53
C VAL A 596 3.36 -22.48 -22.88
N LYS A 597 4.24 -21.62 -23.40
CA LYS A 597 3.92 -20.24 -23.74
C LYS A 597 2.75 -20.18 -24.72
N ILE A 598 1.73 -19.40 -24.38
CA ILE A 598 0.58 -19.19 -25.25
C ILE A 598 0.82 -18.04 -26.25
N GLY A 599 0.21 -18.16 -27.43
CA GLY A 599 0.32 -17.19 -28.51
C GLY A 599 -0.44 -15.88 -28.23
N PRO A 600 -0.19 -14.80 -29.01
CA PRO A 600 -0.81 -13.50 -28.77
C PRO A 600 -2.34 -13.50 -28.75
N ALA A 601 -2.99 -14.29 -29.61
CA ALA A 601 -4.44 -14.43 -29.65
C ALA A 601 -4.98 -15.09 -28.36
N GLN A 602 -4.33 -16.16 -27.89
CA GLN A 602 -4.66 -16.82 -26.63
C GLN A 602 -4.44 -15.89 -25.42
N LYS A 603 -3.36 -15.10 -25.39
CA LYS A 603 -3.13 -14.08 -24.35
C LYS A 603 -4.24 -13.03 -24.32
N LYS A 604 -4.65 -12.53 -25.49
CA LYS A 604 -5.76 -11.58 -25.62
C LYS A 604 -7.07 -12.18 -25.12
N GLU A 605 -7.34 -13.44 -25.46
CA GLU A 605 -8.54 -14.15 -25.02
C GLU A 605 -8.54 -14.40 -23.51
N LEU A 606 -7.41 -14.80 -22.93
CA LEU A 606 -7.27 -14.97 -21.48
C LEU A 606 -7.49 -13.65 -20.73
N SER A 607 -6.95 -12.54 -21.25
CA SER A 607 -7.18 -11.18 -20.74
C SER A 607 -8.65 -10.76 -20.85
N ARG A 608 -9.32 -11.09 -21.95
CA ARG A 608 -10.76 -10.84 -22.13
C ARG A 608 -11.58 -11.63 -21.10
N ARG A 609 -11.33 -12.93 -20.95
CA ARG A 609 -12.06 -13.80 -20.00
C ARG A 609 -11.85 -13.36 -18.55
N SER A 610 -10.61 -13.06 -18.14
CA SER A 610 -10.32 -12.54 -16.79
C SER A 610 -10.99 -11.20 -16.51
N THR A 611 -11.12 -10.33 -17.53
CA THR A 611 -11.84 -9.06 -17.39
C THR A 611 -13.35 -9.26 -17.23
N ILE A 612 -13.95 -10.21 -17.95
CA ILE A 612 -15.40 -10.48 -17.89
C ILE A 612 -15.82 -11.00 -16.52
N ILE A 613 -15.05 -11.94 -15.95
CA ILE A 613 -15.40 -12.57 -14.67
C ILE A 613 -15.29 -11.61 -13.48
N LYS A 614 -14.73 -10.41 -13.63
CA LYS A 614 -14.63 -9.41 -12.54
C LYS A 614 -15.98 -9.13 -11.89
N LYS A 615 -17.05 -9.08 -12.69
CA LYS A 615 -18.44 -8.85 -12.23
C LYS A 615 -19.04 -10.05 -11.49
N ASP A 616 -18.42 -11.21 -11.62
CA ASP A 616 -18.86 -12.48 -11.05
C ASP A 616 -18.18 -12.78 -9.70
N ILE A 617 -17.21 -11.96 -9.28
CA ILE A 617 -16.48 -12.13 -8.03
C ILE A 617 -17.37 -11.67 -6.85
N PRO A 618 -17.66 -12.53 -5.86
CA PRO A 618 -18.48 -12.21 -4.69
C PRO A 618 -17.93 -11.11 -3.75
N GLU A 619 -18.75 -10.72 -2.76
CA GLU A 619 -18.41 -9.70 -1.75
C GLU A 619 -17.35 -10.15 -0.72
N GLU A 620 -17.19 -11.46 -0.50
CA GLU A 620 -16.17 -12.00 0.42
C GLU A 620 -14.75 -11.70 -0.08
N PHE A 621 -14.60 -11.48 -1.38
CA PHE A 621 -13.34 -11.07 -1.98
C PHE A 621 -13.23 -9.54 -1.95
N SER A 622 -12.45 -9.03 -0.99
CA SER A 622 -12.17 -7.60 -0.84
C SER A 622 -11.54 -6.93 -2.08
N ARG A 623 -10.93 -7.73 -2.97
CA ARG A 623 -10.32 -7.28 -4.22
C ARG A 623 -10.91 -8.05 -5.38
N LYS A 624 -11.21 -7.35 -6.48
CA LYS A 624 -11.58 -7.98 -7.75
C LYS A 624 -10.31 -8.29 -8.51
N MET A 625 -10.16 -9.53 -9.00
CA MET A 625 -9.01 -9.97 -9.78
C MET A 625 -8.85 -9.10 -11.03
N PRO A 626 -7.71 -8.39 -11.22
CA PRO A 626 -7.43 -7.61 -12.43
C PRO A 626 -7.32 -8.48 -13.70
N SER A 627 -7.05 -7.85 -14.84
CA SER A 627 -6.75 -8.62 -16.06
C SER A 627 -5.47 -9.44 -15.85
N THR A 628 -5.37 -10.59 -16.53
CA THR A 628 -4.12 -11.36 -16.59
C THR A 628 -2.97 -10.62 -17.25
N ASN A 629 -3.22 -9.52 -17.98
CA ASN A 629 -2.14 -8.65 -18.47
C ASN A 629 -1.39 -7.93 -17.35
N GLU A 630 -2.03 -7.80 -16.18
CA GLU A 630 -1.51 -7.14 -14.98
C GLU A 630 -1.11 -8.18 -13.92
N CYS A 631 -0.93 -9.46 -14.30
CA CYS A 631 -0.68 -10.54 -13.34
C CYS A 631 0.58 -10.35 -12.51
N ASN A 632 1.57 -9.58 -13.00
CA ASN A 632 2.79 -9.27 -12.27
C ASN A 632 2.55 -8.39 -11.04
N ASP A 633 1.44 -7.65 -11.01
CA ASP A 633 1.04 -6.78 -9.89
C ASP A 633 -0.04 -7.41 -9.01
N TRP A 634 -0.45 -8.66 -9.29
CA TRP A 634 -1.43 -9.37 -8.48
C TRP A 634 -0.88 -9.64 -7.08
N LYS A 635 -1.76 -9.56 -6.08
CA LYS A 635 -1.43 -10.04 -4.74
C LYS A 635 -1.83 -11.50 -4.59
N ALA A 636 -1.43 -12.08 -3.46
CA ALA A 636 -1.75 -13.47 -3.13
C ALA A 636 -3.26 -13.76 -3.17
N THR A 637 -4.12 -12.78 -2.86
CA THR A 637 -5.58 -12.91 -2.93
C THR A 637 -6.11 -13.16 -4.33
N GLU A 638 -5.55 -12.47 -5.33
CA GLU A 638 -5.90 -12.62 -6.75
C GLU A 638 -5.41 -13.95 -7.29
N HIS A 639 -4.17 -14.34 -6.95
CA HIS A 639 -3.65 -15.67 -7.27
C HIS A 639 -4.46 -16.80 -6.64
N ARG A 640 -4.89 -16.63 -5.38
CA ARG A 640 -5.77 -17.59 -4.69
C ARG A 640 -7.13 -17.71 -5.39
N PHE A 641 -7.72 -16.58 -5.80
CA PHE A 641 -8.97 -16.60 -6.56
C PHE A 641 -8.79 -17.31 -7.91
N PHE A 642 -7.72 -16.99 -8.63
CA PHE A 642 -7.39 -17.64 -9.89
C PHE A 642 -7.29 -19.15 -9.74
N LEU A 643 -6.46 -19.61 -8.81
CA LEU A 643 -6.19 -21.03 -8.60
C LEU A 643 -7.40 -21.82 -8.11
N LEU A 644 -8.18 -21.28 -7.15
CA LEU A 644 -9.24 -22.02 -6.48
C LEU A 644 -10.62 -21.87 -7.12
N TYR A 645 -10.82 -20.94 -8.06
CA TYR A 645 -12.16 -20.65 -8.59
C TYR A 645 -12.19 -20.59 -10.10
N CYS A 646 -11.52 -19.61 -10.71
CA CYS A 646 -11.82 -19.27 -12.10
C CYS A 646 -10.97 -20.00 -13.14
N SER A 647 -9.78 -20.51 -12.77
CA SER A 647 -8.84 -21.10 -13.73
C SER A 647 -9.39 -22.26 -14.56
N PRO A 648 -10.22 -23.21 -14.05
CA PRO A 648 -10.76 -24.28 -14.91
C PRO A 648 -11.67 -23.75 -16.02
N LEU A 649 -12.34 -22.60 -15.79
CA LEU A 649 -13.18 -21.95 -16.79
C LEU A 649 -12.36 -21.13 -17.78
N ILE A 650 -11.43 -20.30 -17.29
CA ILE A 650 -10.75 -19.32 -18.14
C ILE A 650 -9.60 -19.92 -18.94
N LEU A 651 -8.95 -20.99 -18.47
CA LEU A 651 -7.85 -21.66 -19.19
C LEU A 651 -8.32 -22.67 -20.24
N LYS A 652 -9.55 -23.18 -20.13
CA LYS A 652 -10.12 -24.16 -21.06
C LYS A 652 -10.08 -23.65 -22.50
N ASP A 653 -9.64 -24.47 -23.44
CA ASP A 653 -9.48 -24.11 -24.86
C ASP A 653 -8.51 -22.94 -25.12
N ILE A 654 -7.69 -22.54 -24.13
CA ILE A 654 -6.61 -21.54 -24.29
C ILE A 654 -5.25 -22.21 -24.23
N VAL A 655 -5.03 -23.09 -23.24
CA VAL A 655 -3.79 -23.86 -23.09
C VAL A 655 -3.95 -25.25 -23.71
N SER A 656 -2.86 -25.99 -23.90
CA SER A 656 -2.95 -27.39 -24.35
C SER A 656 -3.62 -28.28 -23.31
N ASP A 657 -4.22 -29.39 -23.74
CA ASP A 657 -4.86 -30.36 -22.83
C ASP A 657 -3.88 -30.88 -21.76
N SER A 658 -2.62 -31.13 -22.13
CA SER A 658 -1.57 -31.53 -21.17
C SER A 658 -1.33 -30.51 -20.07
N VAL A 659 -1.33 -29.21 -20.41
CA VAL A 659 -1.16 -28.11 -19.45
C VAL A 659 -2.42 -27.96 -18.59
N LEU A 660 -3.60 -28.09 -19.19
CA LEU A 660 -4.86 -27.99 -18.46
C LEU A 660 -5.02 -29.15 -17.47
N ASP A 661 -4.79 -30.39 -17.89
CA ASP A 661 -4.87 -31.58 -17.05
C ASP A 661 -3.86 -31.51 -15.90
N ASN A 662 -2.62 -31.12 -16.19
CA ASN A 662 -1.62 -30.90 -15.14
C ASN A 662 -2.08 -29.82 -14.14
N PHE A 663 -2.59 -28.69 -14.63
CA PHE A 663 -3.14 -27.64 -13.77
C PHE A 663 -4.32 -28.14 -12.93
N LEU A 664 -5.18 -29.01 -13.47
CA LEU A 664 -6.34 -29.55 -12.75
C LEU A 664 -5.94 -30.44 -11.57
N PHE A 665 -4.78 -31.11 -11.60
CA PHE A 665 -4.22 -31.76 -10.41
C PHE A 665 -3.97 -30.75 -9.28
N LEU A 666 -3.28 -29.64 -9.58
CA LEU A 666 -3.00 -28.59 -8.60
C LEU A 666 -4.29 -27.96 -8.08
N HIS A 667 -5.23 -27.62 -8.98
CA HIS A 667 -6.53 -27.07 -8.63
C HIS A 667 -7.29 -28.00 -7.68
N ALA A 668 -7.48 -29.27 -8.05
CA ALA A 668 -8.25 -30.24 -7.26
C ALA A 668 -7.61 -30.47 -5.89
N ALA A 669 -6.29 -30.63 -5.83
CA ALA A 669 -5.57 -30.78 -4.56
C ALA A 669 -5.76 -29.55 -3.65
N CYS A 670 -5.58 -28.34 -4.18
CA CYS A 670 -5.70 -27.12 -3.39
C CYS A 670 -7.14 -26.88 -2.91
N ARG A 671 -8.16 -27.25 -3.72
CA ARG A 671 -9.57 -27.24 -3.30
C ARG A 671 -9.83 -28.18 -2.14
N ILE A 672 -9.32 -29.41 -2.20
CA ILE A 672 -9.44 -30.40 -1.11
C ILE A 672 -8.80 -29.85 0.16
N LEU A 673 -7.53 -29.43 0.06
CA LEU A 673 -6.72 -28.98 1.19
C LEU A 673 -7.21 -27.67 1.81
N SER A 674 -7.99 -26.87 1.09
CA SER A 674 -8.61 -25.63 1.59
C SER A 674 -9.99 -25.87 2.21
N SER A 675 -10.53 -27.08 2.13
CA SER A 675 -11.88 -27.40 2.62
C SER A 675 -11.86 -28.03 4.01
N HIS A 676 -13.03 -28.13 4.64
CA HIS A 676 -13.21 -28.89 5.88
C HIS A 676 -12.91 -30.39 5.72
N ASN A 677 -12.81 -30.90 4.48
CA ASN A 677 -12.45 -32.29 4.19
C ASN A 677 -10.96 -32.49 3.93
N ALA A 678 -10.10 -31.49 4.20
CA ALA A 678 -8.67 -31.55 3.95
C ALA A 678 -8.01 -32.83 4.51
N LEU A 679 -8.27 -33.15 5.78
CA LEU A 679 -7.76 -34.35 6.44
C LEU A 679 -8.37 -35.64 5.87
N ARG A 680 -9.69 -35.64 5.62
CA ARG A 680 -10.41 -36.82 5.10
C ARG A 680 -9.88 -37.27 3.74
N TYR A 681 -9.49 -36.32 2.89
CA TYR A 681 -9.03 -36.58 1.53
C TYR A 681 -7.54 -36.22 1.33
N SER A 682 -6.76 -36.15 2.41
CA SER A 682 -5.33 -35.78 2.37
C SER A 682 -4.54 -36.67 1.42
N ARG A 683 -4.78 -38.00 1.47
CA ARG A 683 -4.13 -38.98 0.58
C ARG A 683 -4.41 -38.73 -0.90
N ILE A 684 -5.63 -38.30 -1.24
CA ILE A 684 -6.01 -37.96 -2.62
C ILE A 684 -5.29 -36.69 -3.05
N ALA A 685 -5.34 -35.65 -2.22
CA ALA A 685 -4.64 -34.39 -2.50
C ALA A 685 -3.13 -34.59 -2.66
N ARG A 686 -2.52 -35.44 -1.83
CA ARG A 686 -1.09 -35.80 -1.92
C ARG A 686 -0.76 -36.41 -3.27
N ASN A 687 -1.55 -37.39 -3.71
CA ASN A 687 -1.38 -38.01 -5.02
C ASN A 687 -1.46 -36.96 -6.15
N TYR A 688 -2.44 -36.06 -6.10
CA TYR A 688 -2.58 -35.01 -7.09
C TYR A 688 -1.40 -34.02 -7.09
N LEU A 689 -0.92 -33.57 -5.93
CA LEU A 689 0.25 -32.70 -5.87
C LEU A 689 1.52 -33.39 -6.39
N THR A 690 1.74 -34.67 -6.04
CA THR A 690 2.89 -35.43 -6.56
C THR A 690 2.80 -35.61 -8.07
N GLN A 691 1.61 -35.94 -8.62
CA GLN A 691 1.42 -36.03 -10.07
C GLN A 691 1.60 -34.69 -10.78
N PHE A 692 1.14 -33.58 -10.19
CA PHE A 692 1.40 -32.25 -10.70
C PHE A 692 2.91 -32.04 -10.84
N VAL A 693 3.67 -32.17 -9.75
CA VAL A 693 5.13 -31.93 -9.73
C VAL A 693 5.88 -32.84 -10.71
N GLU A 694 5.54 -34.14 -10.74
CA GLU A 694 6.22 -35.10 -11.62
C GLU A 694 6.04 -34.75 -13.09
N GLN A 695 4.80 -34.52 -13.51
CA GLN A 695 4.48 -34.18 -14.90
C GLN A 695 5.00 -32.78 -15.28
N SER A 696 5.10 -31.85 -14.33
CA SER A 696 5.60 -30.50 -14.61
C SER A 696 7.04 -30.51 -15.13
N LYS A 697 7.87 -31.48 -14.74
CA LYS A 697 9.27 -31.64 -15.20
C LYS A 697 9.37 -31.71 -16.73
N THR A 698 8.39 -32.34 -17.37
CA THR A 698 8.34 -32.49 -18.83
C THR A 698 7.50 -31.39 -19.46
N ILE A 699 6.33 -31.09 -18.90
CA ILE A 699 5.37 -30.14 -19.49
C ILE A 699 5.94 -28.72 -19.53
N TYR A 700 6.48 -28.23 -18.40
CA TYR A 700 7.01 -26.88 -18.27
C TYR A 700 8.52 -26.81 -18.43
N SER A 701 9.20 -27.96 -18.52
CA SER A 701 10.65 -28.20 -18.35
C SER A 701 11.13 -28.37 -16.90
N SER A 702 12.28 -29.02 -16.73
CA SER A 702 12.94 -29.23 -15.44
C SER A 702 13.25 -27.92 -14.70
N SER A 703 13.45 -26.83 -15.44
CA SER A 703 13.66 -25.48 -14.89
C SER A 703 12.50 -24.97 -14.04
N PHE A 704 11.29 -25.48 -14.28
CA PHE A 704 10.07 -25.10 -13.57
C PHE A 704 10.08 -25.52 -12.11
N VAL A 705 10.70 -26.66 -11.81
CA VAL A 705 10.64 -27.32 -10.50
C VAL A 705 11.67 -26.70 -9.53
N THR A 706 11.46 -25.45 -9.16
CA THR A 706 12.19 -24.80 -8.05
C THR A 706 11.67 -25.26 -6.70
N LEU A 707 12.31 -24.78 -5.62
CA LEU A 707 11.94 -25.14 -4.25
C LEU A 707 10.44 -24.96 -3.93
N ASN A 708 9.81 -23.89 -4.42
CA ASN A 708 8.37 -23.68 -4.20
C ASN A 708 7.52 -24.79 -4.83
N VAL A 709 7.85 -25.24 -6.04
CA VAL A 709 7.14 -26.35 -6.70
C VAL A 709 7.42 -27.67 -5.97
N HIS A 710 8.68 -27.89 -5.58
CA HIS A 710 9.07 -29.08 -4.81
C HIS A 710 8.32 -29.20 -3.47
N TYR A 711 8.08 -28.08 -2.78
CA TYR A 711 7.35 -28.03 -1.51
C TYR A 711 5.91 -28.54 -1.59
N LEU A 712 5.30 -28.62 -2.77
CA LEU A 712 3.99 -29.25 -2.94
C LEU A 712 3.98 -30.72 -2.53
N ASN A 713 5.12 -31.43 -2.65
CA ASN A 713 5.22 -32.82 -2.19
C ASN A 713 5.10 -32.97 -0.67
N HIS A 714 5.37 -31.89 0.08
CA HIS A 714 5.39 -31.88 1.54
C HIS A 714 4.21 -31.12 2.15
N LEU A 715 3.46 -30.33 1.36
CA LEU A 715 2.37 -29.49 1.86
C LEU A 715 1.29 -30.27 2.63
N VAL A 716 1.00 -31.51 2.20
CA VAL A 716 0.01 -32.36 2.88
C VAL A 716 0.49 -32.84 4.25
N ASP A 717 1.81 -32.97 4.44
CA ASP A 717 2.37 -33.33 5.75
C ASP A 717 2.04 -32.27 6.79
N ASP A 718 2.16 -30.99 6.43
CA ASP A 718 1.85 -29.90 7.36
C ASP A 718 0.35 -29.86 7.71
N VAL A 719 -0.52 -30.17 6.76
CA VAL A 719 -1.98 -30.28 6.98
C VAL A 719 -2.29 -31.40 7.97
N GLU A 720 -1.65 -32.57 7.82
CA GLU A 720 -1.80 -33.73 8.70
C GLU A 720 -1.19 -33.46 10.08
N ASN A 721 0.03 -32.94 10.15
CA ASN A 721 0.73 -32.65 11.41
C ASN A 721 0.00 -31.58 12.24
N MET A 722 -0.55 -30.56 11.58
CA MET A 722 -1.27 -29.48 12.26
C MET A 722 -2.75 -29.79 12.54
N GLN A 723 -3.25 -30.91 12.03
CA GLN A 723 -4.66 -31.30 12.11
C GLN A 723 -5.58 -30.14 11.66
N SER A 724 -5.27 -29.54 10.51
CA SER A 724 -5.95 -28.34 10.01
C SER A 724 -6.16 -28.39 8.49
N ASN A 725 -6.64 -27.30 7.90
CA ASN A 725 -6.61 -27.08 6.45
C ASN A 725 -5.52 -26.04 6.09
N ILE A 726 -5.24 -25.82 4.80
CA ILE A 726 -4.16 -24.90 4.38
C ILE A 726 -4.46 -23.43 4.66
N ASN A 727 -5.71 -23.03 4.85
CA ASN A 727 -6.06 -21.66 5.22
C ASN A 727 -5.60 -21.34 6.64
N ASP A 728 -5.61 -22.33 7.53
CA ASP A 728 -5.27 -22.20 8.95
C ASP A 728 -3.75 -22.12 9.21
N ILE A 729 -2.94 -22.49 8.22
CA ILE A 729 -1.47 -22.46 8.27
C ILE A 729 -0.89 -21.44 7.29
N SER A 730 -1.69 -20.41 6.93
CA SER A 730 -1.31 -19.36 5.99
C SER A 730 -0.93 -18.05 6.65
N ALA A 731 0.00 -17.32 6.03
CA ALA A 731 0.49 -16.04 6.53
C ALA A 731 -0.49 -14.86 6.34
N PHE A 732 -1.66 -15.06 5.70
CA PHE A 732 -2.62 -13.98 5.43
C PHE A 732 -2.97 -13.10 6.65
N PRO A 733 -3.25 -13.67 7.85
CA PRO A 733 -3.54 -12.86 9.03
C PRO A 733 -2.35 -11.98 9.44
N PHE A 734 -1.13 -12.50 9.33
CA PHE A 734 0.09 -11.81 9.71
C PHE A 734 0.48 -10.72 8.72
N GLU A 735 0.35 -10.97 7.41
CA GLU A 735 0.52 -9.97 6.36
C GLU A 735 -0.47 -8.80 6.50
N ASN A 736 -1.71 -9.10 6.87
CA ASN A 736 -2.70 -8.07 7.17
C ASN A 736 -2.27 -7.23 8.38
N GLU A 737 -1.70 -7.84 9.42
CA GLU A 737 -1.22 -7.14 10.60
C GLU A 737 0.01 -6.28 10.27
N LEU A 738 0.99 -6.80 9.53
CA LEU A 738 2.11 -6.02 8.99
C LEU A 738 1.63 -4.81 8.17
N GLY A 739 0.56 -4.99 7.38
CA GLY A 739 -0.10 -3.91 6.66
C GLY A 739 -0.68 -2.82 7.57
N LYS A 740 -1.23 -3.18 8.74
CA LYS A 740 -1.70 -2.21 9.74
C LYS A 740 -0.56 -1.48 10.41
N ILE A 741 0.47 -2.21 10.85
CA ILE A 741 1.69 -1.64 11.45
C ILE A 741 2.29 -0.57 10.52
N LYS A 742 2.39 -0.85 9.22
CA LYS A 742 2.90 0.14 8.24
C LYS A 742 2.01 1.38 8.12
N LYS A 743 0.69 1.26 8.23
CA LYS A 743 -0.25 2.39 8.07
C LYS A 743 -0.26 3.34 9.26
N ILE A 744 -0.03 2.83 10.47
CA ILE A 744 0.01 3.67 11.68
C ILE A 744 1.33 4.44 11.83
N LEU A 745 2.38 4.00 11.12
CA LEU A 745 3.67 4.68 11.05
C LEU A 745 3.62 5.83 10.04
N ARG A 746 3.76 7.06 10.54
CA ARG A 746 3.64 8.30 9.76
C ARG A 746 4.97 8.97 9.45
N SER A 747 6.00 8.70 10.27
CA SER A 747 7.31 9.33 10.15
C SER A 747 8.43 8.29 10.23
N PRO A 748 9.53 8.48 9.46
CA PRO A 748 10.74 7.67 9.62
C PRO A 748 11.52 8.01 10.91
N HIS A 749 11.16 9.09 11.61
CA HIS A 749 11.81 9.51 12.85
C HIS A 749 11.26 8.73 14.05
N ARG A 750 12.15 8.12 14.87
CA ARG A 750 11.82 7.32 16.05
C ARG A 750 10.66 6.35 15.79
N THR A 751 10.75 5.62 14.68
CA THR A 751 9.69 4.76 14.15
C THR A 751 9.21 3.74 15.18
N LEU A 752 10.13 3.10 15.92
CA LEU A 752 9.73 2.08 16.90
C LEU A 752 9.01 2.69 18.11
N ALA A 753 9.46 3.84 18.59
CA ALA A 753 8.77 4.59 19.64
C ALA A 753 7.38 5.05 19.18
N GLN A 754 7.24 5.49 17.94
CA GLN A 754 5.94 5.81 17.34
C GLN A 754 5.03 4.59 17.35
N TYR A 755 5.53 3.42 16.94
CA TYR A 755 4.76 2.18 16.95
C TYR A 755 4.28 1.81 18.36
N CYS A 756 5.18 1.78 19.35
CA CYS A 756 4.83 1.43 20.73
C CYS A 756 3.73 2.34 21.29
N ARG A 757 3.82 3.65 21.00
CA ARG A 757 2.81 4.63 21.40
C ARG A 757 1.45 4.42 20.74
N ARG A 758 1.40 4.05 19.46
CA ARG A 758 0.14 3.76 18.75
C ARG A 758 -0.50 2.46 19.26
N LEU A 759 0.32 1.44 19.50
CA LEU A 759 -0.14 0.18 20.07
C LEU A 759 -0.72 0.38 21.48
N HIS A 760 -0.07 1.21 22.31
CA HIS A 760 -0.58 1.60 23.63
C HIS A 760 -1.97 2.25 23.53
N GLU A 761 -2.16 3.19 22.62
CA GLU A 761 -3.46 3.84 22.41
C GLU A 761 -4.56 2.84 22.03
N GLU A 762 -4.24 1.85 21.19
CA GLU A 762 -5.16 0.77 20.84
C GLU A 762 -5.51 -0.12 22.03
N ARG A 763 -4.50 -0.56 22.81
CA ARG A 763 -4.69 -1.42 23.99
C ARG A 763 -5.54 -0.77 25.08
N GLU A 764 -5.35 0.53 25.31
CA GLU A 764 -6.07 1.27 26.36
C GLU A 764 -7.50 1.68 25.95
N THR A 765 -7.75 1.81 24.65
CA THR A 765 -9.02 2.39 24.16
C THR A 765 -9.96 1.36 23.55
N LEU A 766 -9.42 0.33 22.90
CA LEU A 766 -10.21 -0.62 22.11
C LEU A 766 -10.45 -1.91 22.90
N ASP A 767 -11.65 -2.47 22.76
CA ASP A 767 -11.92 -3.84 23.17
C ASP A 767 -11.33 -4.81 22.14
N LEU A 768 -10.11 -5.25 22.41
CA LEU A 768 -9.33 -6.14 21.55
C LEU A 768 -9.56 -7.62 21.86
N LYS A 769 -10.47 -7.94 22.78
CA LYS A 769 -10.82 -9.32 23.11
C LYS A 769 -11.43 -10.01 21.89
N ALA A 770 -11.06 -11.25 21.65
CA ALA A 770 -11.60 -12.04 20.56
C ALA A 770 -13.13 -12.16 20.67
N LYS A 771 -13.81 -11.98 19.55
CA LYS A 771 -15.26 -12.12 19.42
C LYS A 771 -15.57 -13.10 18.31
N LEU A 772 -16.56 -13.95 18.54
CA LEU A 772 -17.07 -14.79 17.47
C LEU A 772 -17.88 -13.92 16.49
N PRO A 773 -17.78 -14.18 15.19
CA PRO A 773 -18.65 -13.53 14.23
C PRO A 773 -20.11 -13.93 14.53
N ASP A 774 -21.02 -12.98 14.38
CA ASP A 774 -22.46 -13.27 14.44
C ASP A 774 -22.82 -14.27 13.34
N GLU A 775 -23.61 -15.28 13.69
CA GLU A 775 -24.04 -16.31 12.72
C GLU A 775 -24.93 -15.71 11.63
N LEU A 776 -25.74 -14.70 11.97
CA LEU A 776 -26.67 -14.04 11.07
C LEU A 776 -26.66 -12.53 11.29
N VAL A 777 -26.35 -11.76 10.24
CA VAL A 777 -26.43 -10.30 10.24
C VAL A 777 -27.25 -9.81 9.07
N ILE A 778 -28.36 -9.13 9.35
CA ILE A 778 -29.16 -8.50 8.30
C ILE A 778 -28.47 -7.21 7.86
N VAL A 779 -28.07 -7.16 6.58
CA VAL A 779 -27.36 -6.00 6.02
C VAL A 779 -28.32 -4.98 5.44
N LYS A 780 -29.34 -5.45 4.71
CA LYS A 780 -30.30 -4.55 4.06
C LYS A 780 -31.69 -5.17 3.99
N GLU A 781 -32.67 -4.38 4.38
CA GLU A 781 -34.10 -4.69 4.36
C GLU A 781 -34.87 -3.49 3.77
N HIS A 782 -35.77 -3.75 2.83
CA HIS A 782 -36.67 -2.75 2.26
C HIS A 782 -38.06 -2.91 2.87
N LYS A 783 -38.69 -1.79 3.27
CA LYS A 783 -40.04 -1.78 3.85
C LYS A 783 -41.09 -2.50 3.00
N THR A 784 -40.97 -2.46 1.66
CA THR A 784 -41.96 -3.04 0.72
C THR A 784 -41.51 -4.34 0.06
N ASN A 785 -40.20 -4.54 -0.14
CA ASN A 785 -39.66 -5.68 -0.89
C ASN A 785 -39.08 -6.79 0.00
N GLY A 786 -39.10 -6.61 1.33
CA GLY A 786 -38.55 -7.55 2.29
C GLY A 786 -37.02 -7.53 2.36
N LEU A 787 -36.44 -8.67 2.70
CA LEU A 787 -35.01 -8.83 2.97
C LEU A 787 -34.21 -8.84 1.65
N VAL A 788 -33.13 -8.06 1.59
CA VAL A 788 -32.35 -7.85 0.33
C VAL A 788 -31.00 -8.53 0.37
N SER A 789 -30.31 -8.43 1.50
CA SER A 789 -28.99 -9.01 1.71
C SER A 789 -28.71 -9.24 3.18
N LEU A 790 -27.93 -10.29 3.47
CA LEU A 790 -27.57 -10.72 4.81
C LEU A 790 -26.20 -11.42 4.79
N TRP A 791 -25.54 -11.48 5.94
CA TRP A 791 -24.48 -12.45 6.22
C TRP A 791 -25.09 -13.64 6.94
N PHE A 792 -24.81 -14.85 6.48
CA PHE A 792 -25.18 -16.09 7.14
C PHE A 792 -23.96 -17.00 7.19
N GLN A 793 -23.53 -17.40 8.38
CA GLN A 793 -22.33 -18.22 8.58
C GLN A 793 -21.11 -17.68 7.83
N GLN A 794 -20.88 -16.36 7.92
CA GLN A 794 -19.82 -15.62 7.22
C GLN A 794 -19.93 -15.59 5.68
N GLN A 795 -21.04 -16.04 5.11
CA GLN A 795 -21.33 -15.95 3.67
C GLN A 795 -22.30 -14.79 3.40
N PHE A 796 -21.94 -13.89 2.50
CA PHE A 796 -22.81 -12.79 2.10
C PHE A 796 -23.81 -13.27 1.04
N LEU A 797 -25.11 -13.26 1.37
CA LEU A 797 -26.17 -13.66 0.46
C LEU A 797 -26.99 -12.44 0.03
N SER A 798 -27.39 -12.43 -1.24
CA SER A 798 -28.30 -11.42 -1.76
C SER A 798 -29.21 -11.98 -2.85
N VAL A 799 -30.27 -11.26 -3.21
CA VAL A 799 -31.12 -11.62 -4.37
C VAL A 799 -30.44 -11.30 -5.73
N LYS A 800 -29.30 -10.59 -5.71
CA LYS A 800 -28.58 -10.15 -6.90
C LYS A 800 -27.28 -10.94 -7.11
N HIS A 801 -26.93 -11.12 -8.38
CA HIS A 801 -25.61 -11.57 -8.78
C HIS A 801 -24.55 -10.55 -8.30
N PRO A 802 -23.37 -10.97 -7.82
CA PRO A 802 -22.80 -12.34 -7.80
C PRO A 802 -23.15 -13.20 -6.58
N ASN A 803 -24.06 -12.75 -5.71
CA ASN A 803 -24.26 -13.34 -4.38
C ASN A 803 -25.58 -14.12 -4.22
N ASN A 804 -26.19 -14.54 -5.33
CA ASN A 804 -27.53 -15.14 -5.35
C ASN A 804 -27.56 -16.62 -5.76
N THR A 805 -26.41 -17.29 -5.81
CA THR A 805 -26.33 -18.72 -6.16
C THR A 805 -25.89 -19.50 -4.92
N VAL A 806 -26.65 -20.52 -4.55
CA VAL A 806 -26.38 -21.36 -3.36
C VAL A 806 -26.60 -22.83 -3.69
N MET A 807 -25.94 -23.70 -2.94
CA MET A 807 -26.21 -25.13 -2.91
C MET A 807 -26.95 -25.46 -1.61
N LEU A 808 -28.01 -26.24 -1.74
CA LEU A 808 -28.81 -26.72 -0.60
C LEU A 808 -28.26 -28.05 -0.08
N ASP A 809 -28.67 -28.47 1.12
CA ASP A 809 -28.24 -29.73 1.76
C ASP A 809 -28.49 -30.97 0.91
N ASN A 810 -29.55 -30.95 0.10
CA ASN A 810 -29.87 -32.02 -0.83
C ASN A 810 -29.00 -32.02 -2.11
N GLY A 811 -27.96 -31.18 -2.18
CA GLY A 811 -27.05 -31.03 -3.31
C GLY A 811 -27.60 -30.24 -4.50
N SER A 812 -28.81 -29.70 -4.42
CA SER A 812 -29.39 -28.87 -5.50
C SER A 812 -28.73 -27.50 -5.54
N VAL A 813 -28.29 -27.07 -6.74
CA VAL A 813 -27.79 -25.70 -6.98
C VAL A 813 -28.96 -24.84 -7.43
N VAL A 814 -29.19 -23.74 -6.72
CA VAL A 814 -30.37 -22.89 -6.91
C VAL A 814 -30.01 -21.40 -6.92
N LYS A 815 -30.86 -20.61 -7.58
CA LYS A 815 -30.81 -19.15 -7.60
C LYS A 815 -31.80 -18.58 -6.59
N ILE A 816 -31.34 -17.68 -5.73
CA ILE A 816 -32.18 -16.89 -4.82
C ILE A 816 -32.87 -15.78 -5.63
N ILE A 817 -34.20 -15.74 -5.56
CA ILE A 817 -35.01 -14.69 -6.22
C ILE A 817 -35.68 -13.75 -5.23
N LYS A 818 -35.93 -14.20 -3.99
CA LYS A 818 -36.50 -13.39 -2.92
C LYS A 818 -36.04 -13.92 -1.56
N MET A 819 -35.89 -13.03 -0.59
CA MET A 819 -35.68 -13.39 0.81
C MET A 819 -36.72 -12.68 1.67
N PHE A 820 -37.24 -13.36 2.69
CA PHE A 820 -38.26 -12.80 3.57
C PHE A 820 -38.19 -13.44 4.95
N LYS A 821 -38.71 -12.70 5.93
CA LYS A 821 -38.92 -13.20 7.29
C LYS A 821 -40.31 -13.78 7.39
N GLN A 822 -40.42 -14.91 8.06
CA GLN A 822 -41.68 -15.49 8.48
C GLN A 822 -41.50 -15.93 9.93
N GLU A 823 -42.28 -15.34 10.83
CA GLU A 823 -42.09 -15.47 12.28
C GLU A 823 -40.66 -15.05 12.69
N ASN A 824 -39.91 -15.93 13.37
CA ASN A 824 -38.53 -15.72 13.78
C ASN A 824 -37.50 -16.37 12.83
N SER A 825 -37.91 -16.80 11.64
CA SER A 825 -37.04 -17.49 10.68
C SER A 825 -36.94 -16.75 9.34
N ILE A 826 -35.80 -16.92 8.67
CA ILE A 826 -35.58 -16.38 7.32
C ILE A 826 -35.80 -17.49 6.30
N PHE A 827 -36.58 -17.18 5.27
CA PHE A 827 -36.84 -18.05 4.13
C PHE A 827 -36.32 -17.44 2.83
N LEU A 828 -35.90 -18.31 1.93
CA LEU A 828 -35.44 -18.00 0.58
C LEU A 828 -36.45 -18.55 -0.42
N THR A 829 -36.97 -17.70 -1.30
CA THR A 829 -37.61 -18.20 -2.53
C THR A 829 -36.51 -18.47 -3.54
N VAL A 830 -36.45 -19.71 -4.02
CA VAL A 830 -35.39 -20.19 -4.90
C VAL A 830 -35.97 -20.86 -6.16
N VAL A 831 -35.17 -20.89 -7.22
CA VAL A 831 -35.45 -21.62 -8.47
C VAL A 831 -34.23 -22.45 -8.86
N THR A 832 -34.44 -23.61 -9.48
CA THR A 832 -33.35 -24.47 -9.95
C THR A 832 -32.85 -24.03 -11.32
N TYR A 833 -31.58 -24.27 -11.60
CA TYR A 833 -31.03 -24.15 -12.96
C TYR A 833 -31.48 -25.34 -13.82
N LYS A 834 -31.62 -25.12 -15.13
CA LYS A 834 -32.17 -26.11 -16.07
C LYS A 834 -31.33 -27.37 -16.20
N SER A 835 -30.01 -27.24 -16.12
CA SER A 835 -29.08 -28.37 -16.14
C SER A 835 -27.97 -28.18 -15.12
N LYS A 836 -27.45 -29.31 -14.63
CA LYS A 836 -26.30 -29.43 -13.73
C LYS A 836 -25.50 -30.64 -14.17
N SER A 837 -24.26 -30.45 -14.58
CA SER A 837 -23.33 -31.52 -14.91
C SER A 837 -21.95 -31.23 -14.34
N SER A 838 -21.09 -32.25 -14.26
CA SER A 838 -19.68 -32.06 -13.91
C SER A 838 -19.01 -31.15 -14.95
N ALA A 839 -18.21 -30.20 -14.49
CA ALA A 839 -17.44 -29.27 -15.34
C ALA A 839 -16.23 -29.94 -16.01
N PHE A 840 -15.63 -30.92 -15.33
CA PHE A 840 -14.50 -31.72 -15.83
C PHE A 840 -14.49 -33.12 -15.19
N LYS A 841 -13.73 -34.05 -15.78
CA LYS A 841 -13.59 -35.44 -15.31
C LYS A 841 -12.18 -35.80 -14.82
N HIS A 842 -11.19 -34.96 -15.12
CA HIS A 842 -9.81 -35.11 -14.70
C HIS A 842 -9.46 -34.07 -13.62
N PRO A 843 -8.68 -34.40 -12.58
CA PRO A 843 -8.21 -35.73 -12.19
C PRO A 843 -9.26 -36.56 -11.45
N CYS A 844 -10.40 -35.94 -11.14
CA CYS A 844 -11.61 -36.58 -10.66
C CYS A 844 -12.82 -35.93 -11.34
N ASP A 845 -13.96 -36.59 -11.23
CA ASP A 845 -15.24 -35.95 -11.53
C ASP A 845 -15.39 -34.69 -10.66
N SER A 846 -15.58 -33.52 -11.29
CA SER A 846 -15.62 -32.25 -10.57
C SER A 846 -16.77 -32.15 -9.55
N SER A 847 -17.79 -33.01 -9.67
CA SER A 847 -18.85 -33.15 -8.66
C SER A 847 -18.33 -33.61 -7.29
N PHE A 848 -17.20 -34.33 -7.24
CA PHE A 848 -16.52 -34.66 -5.98
C PHE A 848 -16.09 -33.41 -5.21
N LEU A 849 -15.78 -32.32 -5.92
CA LEU A 849 -15.40 -31.01 -5.36
C LEU A 849 -16.60 -30.05 -5.29
N ASP A 850 -17.81 -30.54 -5.56
CA ASP A 850 -19.03 -29.76 -5.73
C ASP A 850 -18.91 -28.67 -6.82
N ILE A 851 -18.07 -28.88 -7.83
CA ILE A 851 -17.89 -27.98 -8.97
C ILE A 851 -18.74 -28.45 -10.15
N TYR A 852 -19.58 -27.57 -10.68
CA TYR A 852 -20.54 -27.92 -11.73
C TYR A 852 -20.57 -26.91 -12.87
N GLU A 853 -20.90 -27.39 -14.07
CA GLU A 853 -21.36 -26.57 -15.19
C GLU A 853 -22.89 -26.52 -15.16
N ILE A 854 -23.46 -25.33 -15.30
CA ILE A 854 -24.92 -25.10 -15.31
C ILE A 854 -25.32 -24.26 -16.52
N LEU A 855 -26.56 -24.42 -16.98
CA LEU A 855 -27.20 -23.46 -17.88
C LEU A 855 -27.83 -22.32 -17.08
N ASP A 856 -27.59 -21.08 -17.50
CA ASP A 856 -28.06 -19.87 -16.81
C ASP A 856 -29.59 -19.74 -16.76
N GLN A 857 -30.28 -20.42 -17.68
CA GLN A 857 -31.73 -20.56 -17.66
C GLN A 857 -32.19 -21.23 -16.37
N VAL A 858 -33.18 -20.61 -15.72
CA VAL A 858 -33.82 -21.16 -14.52
C VAL A 858 -35.18 -21.74 -14.88
N THR A 859 -35.57 -22.80 -14.18
CA THR A 859 -36.87 -23.44 -14.36
C THR A 859 -37.88 -22.80 -13.41
N LEU A 860 -38.70 -21.86 -13.88
CA LEU A 860 -39.65 -21.15 -13.01
C LEU A 860 -40.68 -22.06 -12.33
N SER A 861 -41.00 -23.22 -12.91
CA SER A 861 -41.89 -24.21 -12.29
C SER A 861 -41.29 -24.87 -11.03
N THR A 862 -39.98 -24.74 -10.79
CA THR A 862 -39.34 -25.23 -9.56
C THR A 862 -39.27 -24.18 -8.45
N LYS A 863 -39.95 -23.05 -8.63
CA LYS A 863 -40.05 -21.99 -7.62
C LYS A 863 -40.62 -22.56 -6.32
N ARG A 864 -39.82 -22.47 -5.25
CA ARG A 864 -40.21 -22.94 -3.92
C ARG A 864 -39.57 -22.09 -2.83
N ASN A 865 -40.15 -22.12 -1.64
CA ASN A 865 -39.56 -21.51 -0.45
C ASN A 865 -38.77 -22.56 0.31
N VAL A 866 -37.58 -22.21 0.76
CA VAL A 866 -36.71 -23.05 1.59
C VAL A 866 -36.22 -22.24 2.78
N PRO A 867 -36.02 -22.85 3.97
CA PRO A 867 -35.46 -22.14 5.10
C PRO A 867 -33.99 -21.78 4.84
N LEU A 868 -33.51 -20.65 5.35
CA LEU A 868 -32.10 -20.23 5.22
C LEU A 868 -31.13 -21.30 5.75
N SER A 869 -31.52 -22.02 6.80
CA SER A 869 -30.75 -23.13 7.36
C SER A 869 -30.53 -24.31 6.41
N SER A 870 -31.27 -24.41 5.31
CA SER A 870 -31.05 -25.45 4.28
C SER A 870 -29.92 -25.12 3.30
N VAL A 871 -29.32 -23.93 3.42
CA VAL A 871 -28.17 -23.53 2.60
C VAL A 871 -26.92 -24.24 3.12
N LYS A 872 -26.44 -25.22 2.35
CA LYS A 872 -25.18 -25.92 2.61
C LYS A 872 -23.97 -25.02 2.34
N SER A 873 -23.99 -24.29 1.21
CA SER A 873 -22.90 -23.39 0.84
C SER A 873 -23.29 -22.39 -0.23
N LYS A 874 -22.74 -21.17 -0.15
CA LYS A 874 -22.72 -20.23 -1.26
C LYS A 874 -21.89 -20.74 -2.44
N MET A 875 -22.36 -20.48 -3.66
CA MET A 875 -21.70 -20.85 -4.90
C MET A 875 -21.24 -19.61 -5.66
N VAL A 876 -19.97 -19.58 -6.06
CA VAL A 876 -19.39 -18.59 -6.97
C VAL A 876 -19.76 -18.98 -8.40
N LYS A 877 -20.69 -18.23 -9.01
CA LYS A 877 -21.13 -18.44 -10.39
C LYS A 877 -20.37 -17.52 -11.34
N MET A 878 -19.65 -18.06 -12.32
CA MET A 878 -18.86 -17.31 -13.30
C MET A 878 -19.23 -17.66 -14.73
N SER A 879 -19.23 -16.66 -15.63
CA SER A 879 -19.58 -16.84 -17.05
C SER A 879 -18.69 -16.02 -17.98
N ILE A 880 -18.21 -16.62 -19.07
CA ILE A 880 -17.28 -15.98 -20.03
C ILE A 880 -17.94 -15.51 -21.36
N SER A 881 -19.22 -15.82 -21.59
CA SER A 881 -19.95 -15.39 -22.78
C SER A 881 -20.46 -13.94 -22.67
N LEU A 882 -20.26 -13.15 -23.74
CA LEU A 882 -20.76 -11.78 -23.89
C LEU A 882 -22.16 -11.73 -24.52
N ASP A 883 -22.53 -12.73 -25.31
CA ASP A 883 -23.75 -12.70 -26.12
C ASP A 883 -24.98 -13.15 -25.30
N GLU A 884 -26.12 -12.55 -25.59
CA GLU A 884 -27.47 -12.95 -25.12
C GLU A 884 -27.95 -14.24 -25.83
N VAL A 885 -27.06 -15.21 -26.04
CA VAL A 885 -27.46 -16.52 -26.55
C VAL A 885 -28.22 -17.26 -25.46
N VAL A 886 -29.31 -17.89 -25.89
CA VAL A 886 -30.33 -18.54 -25.06
C VAL A 886 -29.73 -19.59 -24.11
N ASP A 887 -28.60 -20.23 -24.42
CA ASP A 887 -27.99 -21.29 -23.61
C ASP A 887 -26.59 -20.94 -23.05
N LYS A 888 -26.51 -19.85 -22.28
CA LYS A 888 -25.26 -19.46 -21.59
C LYS A 888 -24.88 -20.46 -20.49
N LYS A 889 -23.75 -21.14 -20.66
CA LYS A 889 -23.14 -22.00 -19.65
C LYS A 889 -22.31 -21.18 -18.65
N SER A 890 -22.40 -21.57 -17.38
CA SER A 890 -21.63 -20.98 -16.28
C SER A 890 -20.97 -22.06 -15.44
N LEU A 891 -19.80 -21.75 -14.92
CA LEU A 891 -19.15 -22.55 -13.89
C LEU A 891 -19.67 -22.10 -12.52
N VAL A 892 -20.10 -23.04 -11.69
CA VAL A 892 -20.40 -22.79 -10.27
C VAL A 892 -19.43 -23.56 -9.39
N VAL A 893 -18.84 -22.83 -8.44
CA VAL A 893 -17.79 -23.34 -7.56
C VAL A 893 -18.15 -23.01 -6.11
N PRO A 894 -18.11 -23.94 -5.14
CA PRO A 894 -18.40 -23.65 -3.74
C PRO A 894 -17.43 -22.62 -3.18
N LEU A 895 -17.94 -21.67 -2.40
CA LEU A 895 -17.12 -20.75 -1.64
C LEU A 895 -16.39 -21.51 -0.51
N LEU A 896 -15.07 -21.31 -0.39
CA LEU A 896 -14.21 -21.94 0.63
C LEU A 896 -13.89 -21.01 1.80
N HIS A 897 -14.43 -19.79 1.80
CA HIS A 897 -14.15 -18.75 2.79
C HIS A 897 -15.00 -18.87 4.04
#